data_AF-A0A1E3VHV9-F1
#
_entry.id   AF-A0A1E3VHV9-F1
#
_cell.length_a   1.000
_cell.length_b   1.000
_cell.length_c   1.000
_cell.angle_alpha   90.00
_cell.angle_beta   90.00
_cell.angle_gamma   90.00
#
_symmetry.space_group_name_H-M   'P 1'
#
loop_
_entity.id
_entity.type
_entity.pdbx_description
1 polymer ?
#
loop_
_entity_poly.entity_id
_entity_poly.type
_entity_poly.pdbx_seq_one_letter_code
_entity_poly.pdbx_strand_id
1 'polypeptide(L)'
;MIRIDKIHIKEFRGIRDLTLDLKGQNFAACGPNGTGKSGIVDAIEFALTGNISRLAGAGTGGLSVKAHGPHVDSRNKPEAASVTLDVTIPALRNKMAQIRRTVKSAGAPEIKPPDKDVVTAFESVNLHPEFVLSRRELIRYVLSEPGQRSKEVQSLLRLDDIEKLRGVLQKIANACTKELPGLERAETDAIKNLLAVLDTAQLNKKSVLDAINPRRELLSLAPLTDLDANTSVKDGLTTTTASTPGRVPKIQATTDLATLREALDALQADTFKQACDAADANAVELGKDADSLNGLSREALLKSALELYDGTACPVCDTPFEPDAFQGHLAGKLAHLDDVIKRRAALEAELKPILDSLHAVGTALNIMIDHAGLFSPKIDATALIDFRAILRGRYQQLQKLLPLDDTRAILGAAHTVSDLGPPLTALEIAIAAIPEPSKQDAARDFLVLAQERLEHYRSARLKVVAGRLRAERATTVFNTYGTVTTAALEKIYKDVETAFASYYRKINEDDENTFTAKLMPSIGKLGFDVDFYGRGHFPPGAYHSEGHQDGMGLCLYLALMNHLLGTNFTFAVLDDVLMSVDAGHRRQVCTLLKEMFPNTQFIFTTHDEIWLRHMKSEGLIKGRNFAHFRTWTVDFGPTEWDDRDVWAELEAHLAKNDVRAAAALLRHYLEHFAKEACDRLRANVEFRGDAQFMLGDLLPNATSTLGDLLKKAKVAANSWNQKEVVERITAIETAFVEAKVKTGFENWQINTAVHFNEWADLKKEDFAPVVAAFRGFTGSFGCDACGEMYFVVPDRGKKEALRCGCGSLNLNLLQKGS
;
A
#
# COMPACT_ATOMS: atom_id res chain seq x y z
N MET A 1 1.86 23.15 -3.33
CA MET A 1 0.52 22.79 -2.83
C MET A 1 -0.39 24.02 -2.80
N ILE A 2 -1.68 23.79 -2.53
CA ILE A 2 -2.81 24.70 -2.75
C ILE A 2 -3.53 25.02 -1.43
N ARG A 3 -4.48 25.97 -1.46
CA ARG A 3 -5.52 26.18 -0.45
C ARG A 3 -6.87 26.23 -1.15
N ILE A 4 -7.88 25.56 -0.60
CA ILE A 4 -9.23 25.49 -1.16
C ILE A 4 -10.03 26.69 -0.68
N ASP A 5 -10.50 27.51 -1.61
CA ASP A 5 -11.36 28.66 -1.37
C ASP A 5 -12.83 28.27 -1.44
N LYS A 6 -13.19 27.40 -2.39
CA LYS A 6 -14.56 26.96 -2.61
C LYS A 6 -14.59 25.55 -3.21
N ILE A 7 -15.61 24.79 -2.84
CA ILE A 7 -15.95 23.52 -3.47
C ILE A 7 -17.40 23.55 -3.96
N HIS A 8 -17.60 23.06 -5.17
CA HIS A 8 -18.92 22.80 -5.75
C HIS A 8 -19.01 21.34 -6.20
N ILE A 9 -19.98 20.61 -5.67
CA ILE A 9 -20.19 19.18 -5.87
C ILE A 9 -21.55 18.98 -6.52
N LYS A 10 -21.60 18.23 -7.62
CA LYS A 10 -22.85 17.97 -8.36
C LYS A 10 -22.97 16.50 -8.73
N GLU A 11 -24.13 15.90 -8.44
CA GLU A 11 -24.52 14.53 -8.75
C GLU A 11 -23.42 13.50 -8.43
N PHE A 12 -22.76 13.65 -7.28
CA PHE A 12 -21.57 12.89 -6.89
C PHE A 12 -21.79 12.21 -5.55
N ARG A 13 -21.60 10.90 -5.48
CA ARG A 13 -21.78 10.06 -4.28
C ARG A 13 -23.18 10.25 -3.69
N GLY A 14 -23.31 10.72 -2.44
CA GLY A 14 -24.61 11.03 -1.84
C GLY A 14 -25.08 12.47 -2.08
N ILE A 15 -24.41 13.24 -2.94
CA ILE A 15 -24.62 14.69 -3.06
C ILE A 15 -25.25 15.01 -4.41
N ARG A 16 -26.38 15.73 -4.39
CA ARG A 16 -27.07 16.21 -5.60
C ARG A 16 -26.47 17.51 -6.11
N ASP A 17 -26.44 18.52 -5.25
CA ASP A 17 -25.82 19.81 -5.49
C ASP A 17 -25.43 20.41 -4.14
N LEU A 18 -24.15 20.71 -3.94
CA LEU A 18 -23.64 21.30 -2.70
C LEU A 18 -22.52 22.29 -3.02
N THR A 19 -22.58 23.45 -2.41
CA THR A 19 -21.54 24.48 -2.52
C THR A 19 -21.08 24.91 -1.14
N LEU A 20 -19.78 24.85 -0.87
CA LEU A 20 -19.19 25.29 0.40
C LEU A 20 -18.08 26.31 0.14
N ASP A 21 -18.14 27.44 0.84
CA ASP A 21 -17.15 28.53 0.77
C ASP A 21 -16.18 28.44 1.98
N LEU A 22 -14.97 27.93 1.74
CA LEU A 22 -13.93 27.68 2.75
C LEU A 22 -12.97 28.87 2.95
N LYS A 23 -12.90 29.77 1.95
CA LYS A 23 -12.15 31.04 1.99
C LYS A 23 -10.65 30.87 2.25
N GLY A 24 -10.06 29.72 1.87
CA GLY A 24 -8.65 29.42 2.07
C GLY A 24 -8.25 29.28 3.54
N GLN A 25 -9.23 29.11 4.44
CA GLN A 25 -9.05 28.97 5.89
C GLN A 25 -9.47 27.57 6.36
N ASN A 26 -9.09 27.22 7.59
CA ASN A 26 -9.54 25.97 8.21
C ASN A 26 -11.07 25.91 8.24
N PHE A 27 -11.62 24.76 7.86
CA PHE A 27 -13.06 24.56 7.70
C PHE A 27 -13.49 23.28 8.40
N ALA A 28 -14.71 23.23 8.93
CA ALA A 28 -15.26 22.02 9.55
C ALA A 28 -16.66 21.71 9.02
N ALA A 29 -16.89 20.49 8.59
CA ALA A 29 -18.21 19.93 8.28
C ALA A 29 -18.64 19.03 9.45
N CYS A 30 -19.70 19.43 10.16
CA CYS A 30 -20.20 18.75 11.35
C CYS A 30 -21.62 18.21 11.14
N GLY A 31 -21.95 17.06 11.71
CA GLY A 31 -23.33 16.53 11.70
C GLY A 31 -23.41 15.03 11.94
N PRO A 32 -24.59 14.45 12.25
CA PRO A 32 -24.75 13.02 12.56
C PRO A 32 -24.17 12.05 11.52
N ASN A 33 -23.98 10.79 11.89
CA ASN A 33 -23.56 9.76 10.92
C ASN A 33 -24.58 9.60 9.79
N GLY A 34 -24.09 9.40 8.57
CA GLY A 34 -24.93 9.27 7.38
C GLY A 34 -25.38 10.58 6.74
N THR A 35 -25.01 11.76 7.28
CA THR A 35 -25.42 13.06 6.72
C THR A 35 -24.62 13.52 5.49
N GLY A 36 -23.82 12.65 4.85
CA GLY A 36 -23.07 12.99 3.63
C GLY A 36 -21.70 13.66 3.82
N LYS A 37 -21.22 13.86 5.06
CA LYS A 37 -19.92 14.49 5.38
C LYS A 37 -18.73 13.89 4.62
N SER A 38 -18.56 12.56 4.68
CA SER A 38 -17.46 11.87 3.98
C SER A 38 -17.56 12.00 2.45
N GLY A 39 -18.74 12.36 1.91
CA GLY A 39 -18.90 12.70 0.49
C GLY A 39 -18.12 13.97 0.09
N ILE A 40 -17.90 14.89 1.02
CA ILE A 40 -17.07 16.08 0.81
C ILE A 40 -15.60 15.67 0.69
N VAL A 41 -15.15 14.76 1.56
CA VAL A 41 -13.79 14.21 1.54
C VAL A 41 -13.54 13.47 0.23
N ASP A 42 -14.46 12.57 -0.14
CA ASP A 42 -14.42 11.85 -1.43
C ASP A 42 -14.38 12.84 -2.61
N ALA A 43 -15.12 13.95 -2.54
CA ALA A 43 -15.17 14.94 -3.62
C ALA A 43 -13.87 15.73 -3.77
N ILE A 44 -13.26 16.16 -2.65
CA ILE A 44 -11.96 16.84 -2.66
C ILE A 44 -10.88 15.90 -3.20
N GLU A 45 -10.82 14.67 -2.70
CA GLU A 45 -9.88 13.65 -3.17
C GLU A 45 -10.06 13.43 -4.68
N PHE A 46 -11.30 13.22 -5.12
CA PHE A 46 -11.62 12.99 -6.52
C PHE A 46 -11.23 14.16 -7.41
N ALA A 47 -11.53 15.40 -7.03
CA ALA A 47 -11.17 16.56 -7.84
C ALA A 47 -9.65 16.66 -8.08
N LEU A 48 -8.85 16.38 -7.05
CA LEU A 48 -7.40 16.52 -7.08
C LEU A 48 -6.69 15.30 -7.69
N THR A 49 -7.14 14.08 -7.40
CA THR A 49 -6.45 12.85 -7.81
C THR A 49 -7.17 12.09 -8.92
N GLY A 50 -8.50 12.20 -8.99
CA GLY A 50 -9.36 11.40 -9.86
C GLY A 50 -9.72 10.04 -9.29
N ASN A 51 -9.24 9.74 -8.10
CA ASN A 51 -9.53 8.52 -7.38
C ASN A 51 -10.39 8.80 -6.15
N ILE A 52 -10.95 7.74 -5.57
CA ILE A 52 -11.66 7.78 -4.28
C ILE A 52 -11.13 6.60 -3.47
N SER A 53 -10.33 6.86 -2.43
CA SER A 53 -9.64 5.85 -1.63
C SER A 53 -10.58 4.91 -0.88
N ARG A 54 -11.84 5.32 -0.66
CA ARG A 54 -12.90 4.44 -0.12
C ARG A 54 -13.38 3.39 -1.13
N LEU A 55 -13.18 3.61 -2.42
CA LEU A 55 -13.54 2.69 -3.50
C LEU A 55 -12.37 1.83 -3.99
N ALA A 56 -11.22 1.90 -3.33
CA ALA A 56 -10.01 1.18 -3.67
C ALA A 56 -9.45 0.40 -2.46
N GLY A 57 -8.59 -0.58 -2.73
CA GLY A 57 -7.91 -1.40 -1.72
C GLY A 57 -8.61 -2.73 -1.39
N ALA A 58 -8.13 -3.39 -0.33
CA ALA A 58 -8.68 -4.69 0.09
C ALA A 58 -10.19 -4.61 0.39
N GLY A 59 -10.95 -5.58 -0.11
CA GLY A 59 -12.41 -5.65 0.07
C GLY A 59 -13.25 -4.83 -0.92
N THR A 60 -12.64 -4.20 -1.94
CA THR A 60 -13.34 -3.30 -2.88
C THR A 60 -13.50 -3.85 -4.31
N GLY A 61 -13.35 -5.16 -4.54
CA GLY A 61 -13.30 -5.75 -5.89
C GLY A 61 -14.50 -5.50 -6.80
N GLY A 62 -15.67 -5.13 -6.25
CA GLY A 62 -16.86 -4.72 -7.01
C GLY A 62 -17.05 -3.20 -7.16
N LEU A 63 -16.15 -2.40 -6.59
CA LEU A 63 -16.27 -0.94 -6.54
C LEU A 63 -15.37 -0.28 -7.59
N SER A 64 -15.82 0.87 -8.09
CA SER A 64 -15.03 1.69 -9.02
C SER A 64 -15.55 3.11 -9.04
N VAL A 65 -14.66 4.08 -9.30
CA VAL A 65 -15.03 5.50 -9.45
C VAL A 65 -16.05 5.70 -10.57
N LYS A 66 -15.92 4.97 -11.69
CA LYS A 66 -16.84 5.09 -12.83
C LYS A 66 -18.27 4.70 -12.49
N ALA A 67 -18.45 3.60 -11.75
CA ALA A 67 -19.79 3.10 -11.42
C ALA A 67 -20.38 3.68 -10.12
N HIS A 68 -19.53 4.07 -9.16
CA HIS A 68 -19.95 4.44 -7.80
C HIS A 68 -19.53 5.86 -7.39
N GLY A 69 -18.84 6.59 -8.27
CA GLY A 69 -18.59 8.02 -8.14
C GLY A 69 -19.84 8.88 -8.37
N PRO A 70 -20.67 8.63 -9.40
CA PRO A 70 -21.91 9.37 -9.61
C PRO A 70 -22.93 9.08 -8.50
N HIS A 71 -23.87 10.00 -8.31
CA HIS A 71 -25.02 9.76 -7.47
C HIS A 71 -25.81 8.53 -7.95
N VAL A 72 -26.48 7.82 -7.03
CA VAL A 72 -27.15 6.55 -7.35
C VAL A 72 -28.16 6.68 -8.49
N ASP A 73 -28.91 7.79 -8.54
CA ASP A 73 -29.86 8.08 -9.62
C ASP A 73 -29.23 8.67 -10.89
N SER A 74 -27.96 9.04 -10.81
CA SER A 74 -27.13 9.51 -11.93
C SER A 74 -26.04 8.50 -12.31
N ARG A 75 -26.13 7.24 -11.84
CA ARG A 75 -25.14 6.17 -12.08
C ARG A 75 -24.84 5.93 -13.57
N ASN A 76 -25.84 6.13 -14.42
CA ASN A 76 -25.74 5.94 -15.88
C ASN A 76 -25.33 7.24 -16.62
N LYS A 77 -25.10 8.34 -15.90
CA LYS A 77 -24.76 9.68 -16.42
C LYS A 77 -23.47 10.20 -15.78
N PRO A 78 -22.31 9.54 -15.97
CA PRO A 78 -21.06 9.94 -15.33
C PRO A 78 -20.56 11.35 -15.74
N GLU A 79 -21.07 11.93 -16.83
CA GLU A 79 -20.82 13.32 -17.22
C GLU A 79 -21.55 14.36 -16.35
N ALA A 80 -22.67 14.00 -15.72
CA ALA A 80 -23.41 14.88 -14.83
C ALA A 80 -22.74 15.00 -13.46
N ALA A 81 -22.05 13.93 -13.03
CA ALA A 81 -21.29 13.88 -11.80
C ALA A 81 -19.98 14.66 -11.92
N SER A 82 -19.85 15.77 -11.19
CA SER A 82 -18.68 16.63 -11.26
C SER A 82 -18.35 17.32 -9.94
N VAL A 83 -17.07 17.60 -9.75
CA VAL A 83 -16.57 18.38 -8.63
C VAL A 83 -15.69 19.50 -9.18
N THR A 84 -15.88 20.71 -8.65
CA THR A 84 -15.10 21.90 -8.99
C THR A 84 -14.51 22.47 -7.70
N LEU A 85 -13.21 22.74 -7.71
CA LEU A 85 -12.51 23.42 -6.64
C LEU A 85 -11.96 24.75 -7.15
N ASP A 86 -12.28 25.84 -6.46
CA ASP A 86 -11.55 27.10 -6.58
C ASP A 86 -10.48 27.13 -5.51
N VAL A 87 -9.26 27.43 -5.92
CA VAL A 87 -8.08 27.32 -5.07
C VAL A 87 -7.15 28.51 -5.22
N THR A 88 -6.42 28.79 -4.17
CA THR A 88 -5.29 29.72 -4.15
C THR A 88 -4.00 28.91 -4.08
N ILE A 89 -2.98 29.29 -4.86
CA ILE A 89 -1.67 28.62 -4.90
C ILE A 89 -0.62 29.52 -4.24
N PRO A 90 -0.26 29.31 -2.96
CA PRO A 90 0.65 30.21 -2.23
C PRO A 90 2.02 30.37 -2.90
N ALA A 91 2.59 29.27 -3.40
CA ALA A 91 3.89 29.26 -4.08
C ALA A 91 3.94 30.15 -5.34
N LEU A 92 2.78 30.43 -5.95
CA LEU A 92 2.65 31.28 -7.13
C LEU A 92 2.13 32.68 -6.75
N ARG A 93 2.60 33.24 -5.62
CA ARG A 93 2.17 34.54 -5.10
C ARG A 93 0.65 34.63 -4.89
N ASN A 94 0.06 33.56 -4.34
CA ASN A 94 -1.38 33.42 -4.13
C ASN A 94 -2.21 33.54 -5.42
N LYS A 95 -1.69 33.04 -6.55
CA LYS A 95 -2.44 32.96 -7.80
C LYS A 95 -3.69 32.10 -7.61
N MET A 96 -4.84 32.59 -8.08
CA MET A 96 -6.09 31.84 -8.07
C MET A 96 -6.17 30.90 -9.27
N ALA A 97 -6.69 29.71 -9.05
CA ALA A 97 -6.92 28.71 -10.06
C ALA A 97 -8.18 27.90 -9.76
N GLN A 98 -8.69 27.20 -10.76
CA GLN A 98 -9.83 26.30 -10.65
C GLN A 98 -9.46 24.96 -11.26
N ILE A 99 -9.84 23.88 -10.59
CA ILE A 99 -9.80 22.52 -11.14
C ILE A 99 -11.21 21.93 -11.12
N ARG A 100 -11.65 21.42 -12.27
CA ARG A 100 -12.94 20.73 -12.42
C ARG A 100 -12.72 19.33 -12.97
N ARG A 101 -13.36 18.34 -12.36
CA ARG A 101 -13.30 16.95 -12.80
C ARG A 101 -14.70 16.36 -12.89
N THR A 102 -14.95 15.59 -13.95
CA THR A 102 -16.19 14.81 -14.12
C THR A 102 -15.87 13.32 -14.00
N VAL A 103 -16.83 12.50 -13.56
CA VAL A 103 -16.60 11.05 -13.45
C VAL A 103 -16.32 10.44 -14.82
N LYS A 104 -16.95 10.95 -15.89
CA LYS A 104 -16.68 10.53 -17.27
C LYS A 104 -15.21 10.72 -17.68
N SER A 105 -14.57 11.78 -17.19
CA SER A 105 -13.20 12.18 -17.54
C SER A 105 -12.31 12.25 -16.30
N ALA A 106 -12.38 11.22 -15.45
CA ALA A 106 -11.66 11.19 -14.18
C ALA A 106 -10.12 11.32 -14.33
N GLY A 107 -9.53 10.94 -15.47
CA GLY A 107 -8.08 11.09 -15.70
C GLY A 107 -7.64 12.41 -16.34
N ALA A 108 -8.58 13.28 -16.74
CA ALA A 108 -8.29 14.50 -17.50
C ALA A 108 -9.11 15.68 -16.94
N PRO A 109 -8.63 16.34 -15.86
CA PRO A 109 -9.33 17.47 -15.27
C PRO A 109 -9.24 18.73 -16.15
N GLU A 110 -10.26 19.57 -16.09
CA GLU A 110 -10.27 20.92 -16.67
C GLU A 110 -9.63 21.90 -15.68
N ILE A 111 -8.57 22.59 -16.07
CA ILE A 111 -7.82 23.53 -15.22
C ILE A 111 -7.87 24.94 -15.80
N LYS A 112 -8.13 25.95 -14.95
CA LYS A 112 -8.19 27.37 -15.33
C LYS A 112 -7.44 28.26 -14.33
N PRO A 113 -6.53 29.14 -14.77
CA PRO A 113 -5.95 29.20 -16.11
C PRO A 113 -5.07 27.97 -16.40
N PRO A 114 -4.95 27.51 -17.67
CA PRO A 114 -4.14 26.35 -18.05
C PRO A 114 -2.64 26.71 -18.17
N ASP A 115 -2.16 27.57 -17.29
CA ASP A 115 -0.75 27.98 -17.27
C ASP A 115 0.11 26.82 -16.78
N LYS A 116 1.31 26.67 -17.35
CA LYS A 116 2.21 25.55 -17.03
C LYS A 116 2.50 25.43 -15.54
N ASP A 117 2.70 26.55 -14.86
CA ASP A 117 2.97 26.61 -13.41
C ASP A 117 1.78 26.14 -12.56
N VAL A 118 0.55 26.50 -12.96
CA VAL A 118 -0.69 26.07 -12.31
C VAL A 118 -0.93 24.57 -12.52
N VAL A 119 -0.73 24.08 -13.75
CA VAL A 119 -0.85 22.64 -14.04
C VAL A 119 0.16 21.84 -13.22
N THR A 120 1.44 22.26 -13.19
CA THR A 120 2.46 21.61 -12.36
C THR A 120 2.13 21.65 -10.86
N ALA A 121 1.47 22.70 -10.36
CA ALA A 121 1.04 22.76 -8.97
C ALA A 121 -0.03 21.68 -8.65
N PHE A 122 -1.00 21.44 -9.55
CA PHE A 122 -1.98 20.36 -9.38
C PHE A 122 -1.36 18.97 -9.59
N GLU A 123 -0.45 18.80 -10.55
CA GLU A 123 0.30 17.56 -10.73
C GLU A 123 1.12 17.22 -9.47
N SER A 124 1.75 18.22 -8.84
CA SER A 124 2.45 18.05 -7.56
C SER A 124 1.53 17.59 -6.44
N VAL A 125 0.29 18.11 -6.35
CA VAL A 125 -0.70 17.62 -5.39
C VAL A 125 -1.14 16.19 -5.71
N ASN A 126 -1.32 15.86 -6.98
CA ASN A 126 -1.67 14.50 -7.42
C ASN A 126 -0.54 13.47 -7.17
N LEU A 127 0.72 13.91 -7.19
CA LEU A 127 1.87 13.09 -6.79
C LEU A 127 1.89 12.80 -5.28
N HIS A 128 1.20 13.61 -4.48
CA HIS A 128 1.09 13.48 -3.04
C HIS A 128 -0.38 13.36 -2.58
N PRO A 129 -1.07 12.25 -2.89
CA PRO A 129 -2.47 12.04 -2.52
C PRO A 129 -2.68 11.85 -1.00
N GLU A 130 -1.61 11.83 -0.22
CA GLU A 130 -1.61 11.60 1.22
C GLU A 130 -2.25 12.73 2.04
N PHE A 131 -2.83 13.76 1.41
CA PHE A 131 -3.46 14.88 2.12
C PHE A 131 -4.78 14.50 2.84
N VAL A 132 -5.39 13.35 2.53
CA VAL A 132 -6.57 12.84 3.23
C VAL A 132 -6.14 11.87 4.32
N LEU A 133 -6.63 12.09 5.54
CA LEU A 133 -6.44 11.21 6.67
C LEU A 133 -7.78 10.88 7.31
N SER A 134 -8.16 9.62 7.24
CA SER A 134 -9.31 9.04 7.93
C SER A 134 -8.85 8.22 9.14
N ARG A 135 -9.77 7.95 10.08
CA ARG A 135 -9.47 7.02 11.19
C ARG A 135 -8.98 5.65 10.73
N ARG A 136 -9.46 5.16 9.58
CA ARG A 136 -8.98 3.90 8.99
C ARG A 136 -7.48 3.96 8.65
N GLU A 137 -6.99 5.07 8.14
CA GLU A 137 -5.58 5.26 7.81
C GLU A 137 -4.72 5.45 9.07
N LEU A 138 -5.21 6.22 10.05
CA LEU A 138 -4.56 6.36 11.37
C LEU A 138 -4.22 5.00 11.98
N ILE A 139 -5.22 4.13 12.05
CA ILE A 139 -5.08 2.79 12.63
C ILE A 139 -4.07 1.95 11.84
N ARG A 140 -4.04 2.07 10.50
CA ARG A 140 -3.07 1.32 9.68
C ARG A 140 -1.62 1.73 9.95
N TYR A 141 -1.34 2.99 10.25
CA TYR A 141 0.02 3.43 10.55
C TYR A 141 0.49 2.96 11.93
N VAL A 142 -0.44 2.78 12.87
CA VAL A 142 -0.12 2.49 14.28
C VAL A 142 -0.22 1.00 14.60
N LEU A 143 -1.34 0.36 14.26
CA LEU A 143 -1.69 -0.99 14.73
C LEU A 143 -1.42 -2.11 13.71
N SER A 144 -0.97 -1.81 12.49
CA SER A 144 -0.60 -2.85 11.53
C SER A 144 0.62 -3.64 11.98
N GLU A 145 0.69 -4.91 11.57
CA GLU A 145 1.89 -5.74 11.72
C GLU A 145 3.12 -5.06 11.12
N PRO A 146 4.34 -5.29 11.64
CA PRO A 146 5.55 -4.57 11.21
C PRO A 146 5.82 -4.58 9.71
N GLY A 147 5.52 -5.69 9.02
CA GLY A 147 5.68 -5.80 7.57
C GLY A 147 4.67 -4.95 6.79
N GLN A 148 3.40 -4.97 7.21
CA GLN A 148 2.38 -4.12 6.58
C GLN A 148 2.59 -2.65 6.94
N ARG A 149 2.92 -2.33 8.20
CA ARG A 149 3.26 -0.96 8.62
C ARG A 149 4.41 -0.39 7.80
N SER A 150 5.46 -1.19 7.55
CA SER A 150 6.57 -0.79 6.68
C SER A 150 6.07 -0.38 5.29
N LYS A 151 5.15 -1.15 4.69
CA LYS A 151 4.58 -0.84 3.38
C LYS A 151 3.70 0.40 3.42
N GLU A 152 2.83 0.54 4.41
CA GLU A 152 1.94 1.71 4.53
C GLU A 152 2.74 3.00 4.73
N VAL A 153 3.75 2.99 5.62
CA VAL A 153 4.61 4.15 5.87
C VAL A 153 5.55 4.43 4.68
N GLN A 154 6.08 3.39 4.02
CA GLN A 154 6.89 3.58 2.81
C GLN A 154 6.05 4.10 1.65
N SER A 155 4.80 3.65 1.50
CA SER A 155 3.87 4.17 0.50
C SER A 155 3.58 5.64 0.76
N LEU A 156 3.36 6.03 2.02
CA LEU A 156 3.21 7.43 2.42
C LEU A 156 4.46 8.26 2.10
N LEU A 157 5.65 7.69 2.33
CA LEU A 157 6.94 8.30 2.00
C LEU A 157 7.31 8.20 0.51
N ARG A 158 6.48 7.54 -0.32
CA ARG A 158 6.70 7.30 -1.76
C ARG A 158 8.00 6.51 -2.05
N LEU A 159 8.31 5.54 -1.21
CA LEU A 159 9.54 4.74 -1.28
C LEU A 159 9.34 3.36 -1.93
N ASP A 160 8.16 3.08 -2.48
CA ASP A 160 7.83 1.78 -3.10
C ASP A 160 8.78 1.40 -4.25
N ASP A 161 9.22 2.38 -5.02
CA ASP A 161 10.10 2.15 -6.16
C ASP A 161 11.52 1.75 -5.73
N ILE A 162 11.97 2.21 -4.56
CA ILE A 162 13.25 1.82 -3.94
C ILE A 162 13.22 0.32 -3.63
N GLU A 163 12.09 -0.15 -3.11
CA GLU A 163 11.89 -1.55 -2.75
C GLU A 163 11.73 -2.44 -4.00
N LYS A 164 11.04 -1.97 -5.05
CA LYS A 164 10.97 -2.67 -6.34
C LYS A 164 12.36 -2.84 -6.96
N LEU A 165 13.16 -1.76 -7.00
CA LEU A 165 14.53 -1.82 -7.51
C LEU A 165 15.40 -2.80 -6.71
N ARG A 166 15.26 -2.83 -5.37
CA ARG A 166 15.94 -3.84 -4.52
C ARG A 166 15.60 -5.26 -4.94
N GLY A 167 14.32 -5.56 -5.16
CA GLY A 167 13.86 -6.87 -5.61
C GLY A 167 14.40 -7.27 -6.99
N VAL A 168 14.56 -6.32 -7.91
CA VAL A 168 15.18 -6.56 -9.22
C VAL A 168 16.67 -6.87 -9.08
N LEU A 169 17.42 -6.07 -8.29
CA LEU A 169 18.84 -6.29 -8.07
C LEU A 169 19.13 -7.66 -7.43
N GLN A 170 18.31 -8.08 -6.45
CA GLN A 170 18.41 -9.41 -5.84
C GLN A 170 18.24 -10.53 -6.88
N LYS A 171 17.25 -10.41 -7.76
CA LYS A 171 17.01 -11.40 -8.83
C LYS A 171 18.19 -11.48 -9.79
N ILE A 172 18.79 -10.35 -10.14
CA ILE A 172 19.99 -10.28 -11.01
C ILE A 172 21.18 -10.97 -10.32
N ALA A 173 21.44 -10.67 -9.04
CA ALA A 173 22.53 -11.29 -8.28
C ALA A 173 22.35 -12.81 -8.22
N ASN A 174 21.15 -13.29 -7.87
CA ASN A 174 20.84 -14.71 -7.79
C ASN A 174 21.01 -15.42 -9.14
N ALA A 175 20.57 -14.80 -10.24
CA ALA A 175 20.69 -15.35 -11.58
C ALA A 175 22.17 -15.51 -11.99
N CYS A 176 23.01 -14.50 -11.72
CA CYS A 176 24.44 -14.57 -12.03
C CYS A 176 25.15 -15.66 -11.23
N THR A 177 24.83 -15.80 -9.93
CA THR A 177 25.40 -16.84 -9.07
C THR A 177 24.98 -18.25 -9.51
N LYS A 178 23.72 -18.42 -9.96
CA LYS A 178 23.20 -19.70 -10.44
C LYS A 178 23.87 -20.19 -11.73
N GLU A 179 24.40 -19.29 -12.55
CA GLU A 179 25.07 -19.62 -13.83
C GLU A 179 26.50 -20.18 -13.62
N LEU A 180 27.18 -19.76 -12.55
CA LEU A 180 28.59 -20.09 -12.30
C LEU A 180 28.94 -21.58 -12.33
N PRO A 181 28.20 -22.49 -11.65
CA PRO A 181 28.55 -23.91 -11.62
C PRO A 181 28.57 -24.55 -13.02
N GLY A 182 27.72 -24.08 -13.93
CA GLY A 182 27.71 -24.56 -15.32
C GLY A 182 28.96 -24.14 -16.09
N LEU A 183 29.43 -22.91 -15.90
CA LEU A 183 30.66 -22.41 -16.51
C LEU A 183 31.90 -23.12 -15.94
N GLU A 184 31.96 -23.32 -14.63
CA GLU A 184 33.07 -24.00 -13.95
C GLU A 184 33.18 -25.48 -14.35
N ARG A 185 32.05 -26.16 -14.54
CA ARG A 185 32.04 -27.53 -15.09
C ARG A 185 32.60 -27.54 -16.52
N ALA A 186 32.17 -26.63 -17.38
CA ALA A 186 32.66 -26.54 -18.76
C ALA A 186 34.17 -26.26 -18.84
N GLU A 187 34.72 -25.45 -17.94
CA GLU A 187 36.17 -25.25 -17.82
C GLU A 187 36.88 -26.52 -17.36
N THR A 188 36.34 -27.21 -16.34
CA THR A 188 36.90 -28.46 -15.83
C THR A 188 36.97 -29.53 -16.93
N ASP A 189 35.92 -29.64 -17.75
CA ASP A 189 35.89 -30.57 -18.87
C ASP A 189 36.89 -30.19 -19.98
N ALA A 190 37.03 -28.89 -20.28
CA ALA A 190 38.04 -28.41 -21.23
C ALA A 190 39.47 -28.69 -20.75
N ILE A 191 39.74 -28.58 -19.44
CA ILE A 191 41.03 -28.95 -18.84
C ILE A 191 41.28 -30.44 -19.02
N LYS A 192 40.32 -31.30 -18.68
CA LYS A 192 40.44 -32.77 -18.84
C LYS A 192 40.76 -33.15 -20.28
N ASN A 193 40.01 -32.59 -21.23
CA ASN A 193 40.20 -32.86 -22.66
C ASN A 193 41.59 -32.41 -23.17
N LEU A 194 42.08 -31.27 -22.69
CA LEU A 194 43.42 -30.80 -23.04
C LEU A 194 44.51 -31.68 -22.44
N LEU A 195 44.37 -32.09 -21.17
CA LEU A 195 45.32 -32.99 -20.51
C LEU A 195 45.42 -34.35 -21.19
N ALA A 196 44.28 -34.89 -21.64
CA ALA A 196 44.23 -36.17 -22.36
C ALA A 196 45.04 -36.10 -23.67
N VAL A 197 44.89 -35.01 -24.44
CA VAL A 197 45.65 -34.81 -25.69
C VAL A 197 47.13 -34.60 -25.41
N LEU A 198 47.48 -33.83 -24.38
CA LEU A 198 48.88 -33.55 -24.06
C LEU A 198 49.61 -34.74 -23.43
N ASP A 199 48.88 -35.75 -22.96
CA ASP A 199 49.38 -36.88 -22.16
C ASP A 199 50.14 -36.39 -20.92
N THR A 200 49.51 -35.51 -20.14
CA THR A 200 50.09 -34.93 -18.93
C THR A 200 49.11 -34.95 -17.75
N ALA A 201 49.63 -35.06 -16.53
CA ALA A 201 48.81 -35.09 -15.32
C ALA A 201 48.40 -33.70 -14.81
N GLN A 202 49.07 -32.62 -15.24
CA GLN A 202 48.83 -31.26 -14.74
C GLN A 202 48.94 -30.23 -15.86
N LEU A 203 48.05 -29.23 -15.82
CA LEU A 203 48.02 -28.15 -16.80
C LEU A 203 48.83 -26.96 -16.27
N ASN A 204 50.03 -26.78 -16.81
CA ASN A 204 50.84 -25.58 -16.58
C ASN A 204 51.66 -25.26 -17.84
N LYS A 205 52.22 -24.06 -17.93
CA LYS A 205 52.98 -23.64 -19.13
C LYS A 205 54.07 -24.65 -19.51
N LYS A 206 54.80 -25.15 -18.51
CA LYS A 206 55.89 -26.10 -18.72
C LYS A 206 55.39 -27.44 -19.27
N SER A 207 54.35 -28.03 -18.70
CA SER A 207 53.81 -29.32 -19.16
C SER A 207 53.28 -29.25 -20.59
N VAL A 208 52.65 -28.13 -20.97
CA VAL A 208 52.20 -27.88 -22.34
C VAL A 208 53.40 -27.79 -23.30
N LEU A 209 54.44 -27.03 -22.96
CA LEU A 209 55.65 -26.89 -23.79
C LEU A 209 56.45 -28.20 -23.89
N ASP A 210 56.59 -28.95 -22.80
CA ASP A 210 57.28 -30.25 -22.75
C ASP A 210 56.55 -31.29 -23.62
N ALA A 211 55.21 -31.22 -23.70
CA ALA A 211 54.43 -32.08 -24.58
C ALA A 211 54.56 -31.68 -26.06
N ILE A 212 54.55 -30.37 -26.36
CA ILE A 212 54.47 -29.84 -27.73
C ILE A 212 55.84 -29.77 -28.45
N ASN A 213 56.89 -29.31 -27.78
CA ASN A 213 58.19 -29.06 -28.43
C ASN A 213 58.83 -30.29 -29.10
N PRO A 214 58.75 -31.51 -28.52
CA PRO A 214 59.23 -32.71 -29.22
C PRO A 214 58.50 -32.99 -30.55
N ARG A 215 57.21 -32.65 -30.65
CA ARG A 215 56.42 -32.81 -31.89
C ARG A 215 56.75 -31.71 -32.89
N ARG A 216 57.06 -30.51 -32.42
CA ARG A 216 57.57 -29.41 -33.26
C ARG A 216 58.94 -29.73 -33.86
N GLU A 217 59.84 -30.34 -33.08
CA GLU A 217 61.16 -30.78 -33.55
C GLU A 217 61.06 -31.84 -34.66
N LEU A 218 60.18 -32.83 -34.52
CA LEU A 218 59.91 -33.84 -35.57
C LEU A 218 59.46 -33.23 -36.91
N LEU A 219 58.88 -32.03 -36.87
CA LEU A 219 58.41 -31.26 -38.01
C LEU A 219 59.38 -30.17 -38.47
N SER A 220 60.58 -30.11 -37.88
CA SER A 220 61.58 -29.05 -38.13
C SER A 220 61.06 -27.64 -37.84
N LEU A 221 60.13 -27.51 -36.90
CA LEU A 221 59.61 -26.21 -36.44
C LEU A 221 60.45 -25.69 -35.26
N ALA A 222 60.59 -24.38 -35.16
CA ALA A 222 61.27 -23.76 -34.03
C ALA A 222 60.53 -24.09 -32.70
N PRO A 223 61.27 -24.45 -31.63
CA PRO A 223 60.67 -24.70 -30.32
C PRO A 223 60.04 -23.42 -29.75
N LEU A 224 58.93 -23.57 -29.05
CA LEU A 224 58.29 -22.47 -28.33
C LEU A 224 58.96 -22.29 -26.98
N THR A 225 59.35 -21.06 -26.66
CA THR A 225 60.04 -20.70 -25.42
C THR A 225 59.10 -20.24 -24.31
N ASP A 226 57.90 -19.78 -24.65
CA ASP A 226 56.83 -19.42 -23.71
C ASP A 226 55.46 -19.77 -24.30
N LEU A 227 54.44 -19.80 -23.44
CA LEU A 227 53.03 -19.96 -23.79
C LEU A 227 52.24 -18.79 -23.21
N ASP A 228 52.03 -17.76 -24.02
CA ASP A 228 51.15 -16.62 -23.70
C ASP A 228 49.68 -16.88 -24.10
N ALA A 229 48.83 -15.86 -23.98
CA ALA A 229 47.40 -15.97 -24.29
C ALA A 229 47.11 -16.24 -25.78
N ASN A 230 48.01 -15.82 -26.68
CA ASN A 230 47.82 -15.87 -28.14
C ASN A 230 48.75 -16.87 -28.83
N THR A 231 49.68 -17.48 -28.10
CA THR A 231 50.64 -18.45 -28.63
C THR A 231 49.88 -19.59 -29.28
N SER A 232 50.22 -19.85 -30.54
CA SER A 232 49.68 -20.96 -31.31
C SER A 232 50.68 -22.11 -31.32
N VAL A 233 50.28 -23.27 -30.81
CA VAL A 233 51.15 -24.45 -30.71
C VAL A 233 51.41 -25.09 -32.08
N LYS A 234 50.59 -24.71 -33.07
CA LYS A 234 50.69 -25.11 -34.48
C LYS A 234 51.40 -24.07 -35.36
N ASP A 235 51.97 -23.02 -34.77
CA ASP A 235 52.64 -21.96 -35.54
C ASP A 235 53.85 -22.49 -36.33
N GLY A 236 54.02 -22.01 -37.56
CA GLY A 236 55.04 -22.47 -38.50
C GLY A 236 54.68 -23.72 -39.32
N LEU A 237 53.55 -24.40 -39.06
CA LEU A 237 53.07 -25.48 -39.95
C LEU A 237 52.72 -24.92 -41.34
N THR A 238 53.52 -25.22 -42.35
CA THR A 238 53.20 -24.87 -43.74
C THR A 238 52.02 -25.71 -44.25
N THR A 239 51.11 -25.08 -44.97
CA THR A 239 49.96 -25.68 -45.68
C THR A 239 50.37 -26.39 -46.99
N THR A 240 51.66 -26.76 -47.16
CA THR A 240 52.28 -27.07 -48.46
C THR A 240 52.39 -28.56 -48.85
N THR A 241 51.75 -29.45 -48.12
CA THR A 241 51.14 -30.65 -48.73
C THR A 241 49.65 -30.44 -48.55
N ALA A 242 48.84 -30.80 -49.55
CA ALA A 242 47.38 -30.70 -49.46
C ALA A 242 46.90 -31.38 -48.16
N SER A 243 46.79 -30.61 -47.09
CA SER A 243 46.04 -30.98 -45.90
C SER A 243 44.61 -30.83 -46.36
N THR A 244 44.04 -31.92 -46.89
CA THR A 244 42.63 -32.02 -47.18
C THR A 244 41.91 -31.51 -45.92
N PRO A 245 41.22 -30.35 -45.97
CA PRO A 245 40.40 -29.91 -44.86
C PRO A 245 39.39 -31.03 -44.60
N GLY A 246 39.44 -31.67 -43.43
CA GLY A 246 38.64 -32.86 -43.13
C GLY A 246 39.38 -34.18 -42.90
N ARG A 247 40.70 -34.19 -42.68
CA ARG A 247 41.38 -35.44 -42.28
C ARG A 247 41.06 -35.77 -40.80
N VAL A 248 40.43 -36.93 -40.57
CA VAL A 248 40.18 -37.48 -39.23
C VAL A 248 41.50 -38.05 -38.67
N PRO A 249 41.99 -37.58 -37.51
CA PRO A 249 43.23 -38.09 -36.91
C PRO A 249 43.00 -39.52 -36.37
N LYS A 250 43.58 -40.54 -37.03
CA LYS A 250 43.30 -41.96 -36.75
C LYS A 250 43.43 -42.34 -35.27
N ILE A 251 44.55 -41.97 -34.64
CA ILE A 251 44.85 -42.34 -33.24
C ILE A 251 43.81 -41.71 -32.31
N GLN A 252 43.57 -40.40 -32.43
CA GLN A 252 42.61 -39.71 -31.60
C GLN A 252 41.18 -40.21 -31.85
N ALA A 253 40.76 -40.39 -33.09
CA ALA A 253 39.42 -40.87 -33.41
C ALA A 253 39.18 -42.30 -32.89
N THR A 254 40.23 -43.13 -32.85
CA THR A 254 40.17 -44.46 -32.21
C THR A 254 39.99 -44.33 -30.70
N THR A 255 40.72 -43.42 -30.05
CA THR A 255 40.56 -43.12 -28.62
C THR A 255 39.18 -42.54 -28.31
N ASP A 256 38.71 -41.56 -29.08
CA ASP A 256 37.40 -40.92 -28.90
C ASP A 256 36.26 -41.92 -29.08
N LEU A 257 36.37 -42.84 -30.06
CA LEU A 257 35.40 -43.92 -30.25
C LEU A 257 35.40 -44.90 -29.08
N ALA A 258 36.57 -45.23 -28.53
CA ALA A 258 36.69 -46.05 -27.33
C ALA A 258 36.08 -45.33 -26.10
N THR A 259 36.33 -44.04 -25.94
CA THR A 259 35.73 -43.22 -24.88
C THR A 259 34.21 -43.14 -25.00
N LEU A 260 33.67 -43.00 -26.23
CA LEU A 260 32.23 -43.04 -26.44
C LEU A 260 31.65 -44.40 -26.06
N ARG A 261 32.30 -45.51 -26.45
CA ARG A 261 31.87 -46.87 -26.08
C ARG A 261 31.87 -47.05 -24.57
N GLU A 262 32.95 -46.70 -23.89
CA GLU A 262 33.05 -46.77 -22.43
C GLU A 262 31.97 -45.93 -21.74
N ALA A 263 31.68 -44.73 -22.24
CA ALA A 263 30.65 -43.85 -21.69
C ALA A 263 29.22 -44.40 -21.93
N LEU A 264 28.97 -45.04 -23.07
CA LEU A 264 27.71 -45.73 -23.36
C LEU A 264 27.55 -46.98 -22.48
N ASP A 265 28.60 -47.77 -22.31
CA ASP A 265 28.62 -48.94 -21.42
C ASP A 265 28.38 -48.51 -19.98
N ALA A 266 28.95 -47.39 -19.54
CA ALA A 266 28.71 -46.83 -18.21
C ALA A 266 27.24 -46.43 -17.98
N LEU A 267 26.52 -45.96 -19.00
CA LEU A 267 25.06 -45.72 -18.89
C LEU A 267 24.25 -47.01 -18.82
N GLN A 268 24.75 -48.10 -19.39
CA GLN A 268 24.10 -49.42 -19.37
C GLN A 268 24.51 -50.28 -18.17
N ALA A 269 25.54 -49.87 -17.44
CA ALA A 269 26.06 -50.60 -16.29
C ALA A 269 25.02 -50.69 -15.16
N ASP A 270 25.03 -51.83 -14.45
CA ASP A 270 24.14 -52.07 -13.31
C ASP A 270 24.31 -51.02 -12.21
N THR A 271 25.52 -50.49 -12.02
CA THR A 271 25.81 -49.44 -11.04
C THR A 271 25.10 -48.12 -11.37
N PHE A 272 25.02 -47.74 -12.65
CA PHE A 272 24.29 -46.55 -13.09
C PHE A 272 22.78 -46.75 -12.98
N LYS A 273 22.29 -47.94 -13.34
CA LYS A 273 20.89 -48.31 -13.15
C LYS A 273 20.49 -48.26 -11.68
N GLN A 274 21.28 -48.82 -10.78
CA GLN A 274 21.07 -48.75 -9.34
C GLN A 274 21.04 -47.31 -8.82
N ALA A 275 21.91 -46.43 -9.33
CA ALA A 275 21.88 -45.01 -8.97
C ALA A 275 20.58 -44.33 -9.43
N CYS A 276 20.11 -44.64 -10.64
CA CYS A 276 18.83 -44.12 -11.14
C CYS A 276 17.64 -44.66 -10.33
N ASP A 277 17.64 -45.95 -9.99
CA ASP A 277 16.60 -46.60 -9.19
C ASP A 277 16.56 -46.03 -7.76
N ALA A 278 17.73 -45.78 -7.15
CA ALA A 278 17.83 -45.14 -5.84
C ALA A 278 17.29 -43.70 -5.86
N ALA A 279 17.68 -42.92 -6.88
CA ALA A 279 17.16 -41.56 -7.06
C ALA A 279 15.65 -41.56 -7.35
N ASP A 280 15.13 -42.54 -8.09
CA ASP A 280 13.68 -42.67 -8.34
C ASP A 280 12.93 -43.02 -7.05
N ALA A 281 13.44 -43.94 -6.24
CA ALA A 281 12.85 -44.28 -4.94
C ALA A 281 12.80 -43.06 -4.01
N ASN A 282 13.88 -42.26 -3.96
CA ASN A 282 13.92 -41.03 -3.18
C ASN A 282 13.00 -39.94 -3.77
N ALA A 283 12.85 -39.88 -5.09
CA ALA A 283 11.88 -39.01 -5.75
C ALA A 283 10.43 -39.43 -5.47
N VAL A 284 10.14 -40.73 -5.34
CA VAL A 284 8.83 -41.26 -4.92
C VAL A 284 8.52 -40.83 -3.50
N GLU A 285 9.46 -41.03 -2.57
CA GLU A 285 9.28 -40.60 -1.18
C GLU A 285 9.07 -39.09 -1.09
N LEU A 286 9.85 -38.30 -1.82
CA LEU A 286 9.69 -36.85 -1.88
C LEU A 286 8.36 -36.43 -2.53
N GLY A 287 7.86 -37.22 -3.48
CA GLY A 287 6.58 -37.01 -4.16
C GLY A 287 5.36 -37.23 -3.27
N LYS A 288 5.48 -37.97 -2.15
CA LYS A 288 4.41 -38.07 -1.15
C LYS A 288 4.11 -36.73 -0.49
N ASP A 289 5.09 -35.82 -0.51
CA ASP A 289 5.00 -34.46 0.01
C ASP A 289 4.90 -33.41 -1.12
N ALA A 290 4.35 -33.77 -2.28
CA ALA A 290 4.29 -32.91 -3.46
C ALA A 290 3.69 -31.51 -3.18
N ASP A 291 2.67 -31.42 -2.32
CA ASP A 291 2.05 -30.16 -1.90
C ASP A 291 2.99 -29.27 -1.09
N SER A 292 3.98 -29.86 -0.43
CA SER A 292 4.98 -29.20 0.42
C SER A 292 6.23 -28.76 -0.37
N LEU A 293 6.42 -29.23 -1.61
CA LEU A 293 7.58 -28.85 -2.46
C LEU A 293 7.52 -27.40 -2.97
N ASN A 294 6.36 -26.77 -2.88
CA ASN A 294 6.17 -25.32 -3.06
C ASN A 294 6.34 -24.51 -1.75
N GLY A 295 6.92 -25.14 -0.72
CA GLY A 295 6.75 -24.84 0.71
C GLY A 295 7.35 -23.55 1.27
N LEU A 296 8.06 -22.74 0.49
CA LEU A 296 8.61 -21.45 0.97
C LEU A 296 7.53 -20.51 1.52
N SER A 297 6.29 -20.58 1.00
CA SER A 297 5.16 -19.79 1.50
C SER A 297 4.45 -20.43 2.71
N ARG A 298 4.45 -21.77 2.82
CA ARG A 298 3.83 -22.51 3.94
C ARG A 298 4.64 -22.41 5.22
N GLU A 299 5.96 -22.47 5.14
CA GLU A 299 6.83 -22.36 6.32
C GLU A 299 6.67 -20.99 7.00
N ALA A 300 6.66 -19.91 6.20
CA ALA A 300 6.43 -18.56 6.70
C ALA A 300 5.06 -18.43 7.38
N LEU A 301 4.01 -18.98 6.76
CA LEU A 301 2.65 -18.98 7.33
C LEU A 301 2.59 -19.73 8.66
N LEU A 302 3.21 -20.91 8.77
CA LEU A 302 3.22 -21.69 10.01
C LEU A 302 4.03 -21.02 11.12
N LYS A 303 5.15 -20.37 10.79
CA LYS A 303 5.90 -19.56 11.77
C LYS A 303 5.08 -18.38 12.28
N SER A 304 4.39 -17.67 11.38
CA SER A 304 3.47 -16.59 11.77
C SER A 304 2.28 -17.10 12.58
N ALA A 305 1.72 -18.27 12.26
CA ALA A 305 0.64 -18.85 13.05
C ALA A 305 1.08 -19.28 14.46
N LEU A 306 2.35 -19.69 14.65
CA LEU A 306 2.94 -19.91 15.98
C LEU A 306 3.10 -18.59 16.76
N GLU A 307 3.55 -17.53 16.10
CA GLU A 307 3.71 -16.20 16.71
C GLU A 307 2.37 -15.55 17.11
N LEU A 308 1.31 -15.79 16.33
CA LEU A 308 -0.01 -15.15 16.50
C LEU A 308 -0.99 -15.96 17.35
N TYR A 309 -0.62 -17.14 17.83
CA TYR A 309 -1.52 -17.99 18.60
C TYR A 309 -1.72 -17.45 20.03
N ASP A 310 -2.98 -17.25 20.39
CA ASP A 310 -3.40 -16.56 21.62
C ASP A 310 -3.62 -17.49 22.82
N GLY A 311 -3.36 -18.80 22.67
CA GLY A 311 -3.58 -19.80 23.70
C GLY A 311 -4.98 -20.41 23.71
N THR A 312 -5.87 -20.03 22.78
CA THR A 312 -7.25 -20.50 22.77
C THR A 312 -7.68 -21.11 21.44
N ALA A 313 -7.37 -20.46 20.32
CA ALA A 313 -7.80 -20.89 19.00
C ALA A 313 -6.71 -20.69 17.95
N CYS A 314 -6.73 -21.53 16.92
CA CYS A 314 -5.82 -21.39 15.79
C CYS A 314 -6.04 -20.02 15.10
N PRO A 315 -5.01 -19.16 14.96
CA PRO A 315 -5.15 -17.80 14.44
C PRO A 315 -5.45 -17.73 12.93
N VAL A 316 -5.58 -18.89 12.27
CA VAL A 316 -5.85 -19.01 10.84
C VAL A 316 -7.27 -19.48 10.55
N CYS A 317 -7.85 -20.30 11.43
CA CYS A 317 -9.15 -20.96 11.17
C CYS A 317 -10.09 -20.99 12.38
N ASP A 318 -9.74 -20.27 13.45
CA ASP A 318 -10.52 -20.08 14.68
C ASP A 318 -10.95 -21.37 15.38
N THR A 319 -10.31 -22.49 15.02
CA THR A 319 -10.60 -23.78 15.65
C THR A 319 -9.99 -23.78 17.05
N PRO A 320 -10.80 -24.03 18.10
CA PRO A 320 -10.28 -24.16 19.45
C PRO A 320 -9.20 -25.23 19.49
N PHE A 321 -8.04 -24.88 20.04
CA PHE A 321 -6.87 -25.73 20.01
C PHE A 321 -6.12 -25.48 21.31
N GLU A 322 -5.84 -26.54 22.07
CA GLU A 322 -5.09 -26.42 23.33
C GLU A 322 -3.62 -26.01 23.07
N PRO A 323 -2.97 -25.22 23.95
CA PRO A 323 -1.66 -24.63 23.68
C PRO A 323 -0.55 -25.62 23.32
N ASP A 324 -0.37 -26.65 24.14
CA ASP A 324 0.69 -27.65 23.92
C ASP A 324 0.41 -28.47 22.65
N ALA A 325 -0.87 -28.73 22.36
CA ALA A 325 -1.29 -29.46 21.18
C ALA A 325 -1.11 -28.62 19.91
N PHE A 326 -1.38 -27.31 19.96
CA PHE A 326 -1.21 -26.39 18.84
C PHE A 326 0.28 -26.20 18.53
N GLN A 327 1.09 -25.89 19.54
CA GLN A 327 2.53 -25.74 19.40
C GLN A 327 3.19 -27.03 18.90
N GLY A 328 2.81 -28.19 19.47
CA GLY A 328 3.28 -29.50 19.01
C GLY A 328 2.86 -29.80 17.57
N HIS A 329 1.64 -29.44 17.18
CA HIS A 329 1.14 -29.64 15.81
C HIS A 329 1.91 -28.79 14.79
N LEU A 330 2.15 -27.51 15.07
CA LEU A 330 2.88 -26.62 14.17
C LEU A 330 4.38 -26.91 14.14
N ALA A 331 4.98 -27.22 15.30
CA ALA A 331 6.37 -27.69 15.37
C ALA A 331 6.57 -28.97 14.55
N GLY A 332 5.62 -29.91 14.61
CA GLY A 332 5.62 -31.11 13.77
C GLY A 332 5.56 -30.79 12.28
N LYS A 333 4.71 -29.84 11.87
CA LYS A 333 4.60 -29.39 10.48
C LYS A 333 5.87 -28.66 9.99
N LEU A 334 6.47 -27.82 10.82
CA LEU A 334 7.72 -27.12 10.49
C LEU A 334 8.91 -28.09 10.40
N ALA A 335 9.02 -29.03 11.33
CA ALA A 335 10.04 -30.08 11.27
C ALA A 335 9.89 -30.95 10.01
N HIS A 336 8.64 -31.25 9.62
CA HIS A 336 8.35 -31.95 8.38
C HIS A 336 8.75 -31.14 7.13
N LEU A 337 8.48 -29.83 7.08
CA LEU A 337 8.93 -28.98 5.96
C LEU A 337 10.45 -28.90 5.86
N ASP A 338 11.16 -28.76 6.98
CA ASP A 338 12.63 -28.76 7.03
C ASP A 338 13.20 -30.10 6.55
N ASP A 339 12.58 -31.21 6.94
CA ASP A 339 12.92 -32.55 6.45
C ASP A 339 12.69 -32.68 4.93
N VAL A 340 11.56 -32.18 4.39
CA VAL A 340 11.30 -32.13 2.94
C VAL A 340 12.36 -31.32 2.19
N ILE A 341 12.79 -30.17 2.72
CA ILE A 341 13.87 -29.35 2.13
C ILE A 341 15.19 -30.12 2.11
N LYS A 342 15.55 -30.79 3.21
CA LYS A 342 16.77 -31.60 3.31
C LYS A 342 16.76 -32.78 2.36
N ARG A 343 15.64 -33.51 2.28
CA ARG A 343 15.45 -34.62 1.33
C ARG A 343 15.55 -34.16 -0.13
N ARG A 344 14.97 -33.00 -0.45
CA ARG A 344 15.13 -32.39 -1.78
C ARG A 344 16.59 -32.10 -2.09
N ALA A 345 17.31 -31.45 -1.18
CA ALA A 345 18.73 -31.14 -1.37
C ALA A 345 19.60 -32.41 -1.51
N ALA A 346 19.28 -33.45 -0.74
CA ALA A 346 19.91 -34.77 -0.85
C ALA A 346 19.66 -35.39 -2.23
N LEU A 347 18.42 -35.38 -2.72
CA LEU A 347 18.07 -35.87 -4.05
C LEU A 347 18.80 -35.08 -5.15
N GLU A 348 18.85 -33.74 -5.06
CA GLU A 348 19.61 -32.92 -6.01
C GLU A 348 21.11 -33.28 -6.01
N ALA A 349 21.68 -33.66 -4.86
CA ALA A 349 23.05 -34.15 -4.77
C ALA A 349 23.22 -35.57 -5.36
N GLU A 350 22.25 -36.47 -5.17
CA GLU A 350 22.23 -37.82 -5.76
C GLU A 350 22.07 -37.80 -7.28
N LEU A 351 21.33 -36.82 -7.82
CA LEU A 351 21.19 -36.64 -9.26
C LEU A 351 22.47 -36.14 -9.94
N LYS A 352 23.42 -35.56 -9.18
CA LYS A 352 24.67 -35.02 -9.72
C LYS A 352 25.52 -36.04 -10.49
N PRO A 353 25.85 -37.24 -9.94
CA PRO A 353 26.57 -38.26 -10.71
C PRO A 353 25.82 -38.73 -11.94
N ILE A 354 24.48 -38.80 -11.89
CA ILE A 354 23.65 -39.17 -13.05
C ILE A 354 23.76 -38.11 -14.16
N LEU A 355 23.63 -36.84 -13.78
CA LEU A 355 23.80 -35.69 -14.67
C LEU A 355 25.20 -35.66 -15.30
N ASP A 356 26.24 -35.96 -14.51
CA ASP A 356 27.62 -35.98 -14.99
C ASP A 356 27.85 -37.11 -16.02
N SER A 357 27.27 -38.30 -15.82
CA SER A 357 27.31 -39.40 -16.81
C SER A 357 26.56 -39.06 -18.11
N LEU A 358 25.35 -38.51 -18.02
CA LEU A 358 24.58 -38.08 -19.20
C LEU A 358 25.34 -37.00 -20.00
N HIS A 359 25.99 -36.08 -19.30
CA HIS A 359 26.81 -35.04 -19.91
C HIS A 359 28.07 -35.62 -20.60
N ALA A 360 28.73 -36.59 -19.96
CA ALA A 360 29.90 -37.26 -20.53
C ALA A 360 29.57 -37.93 -21.87
N VAL A 361 28.47 -38.69 -21.94
CA VAL A 361 28.01 -39.31 -23.20
C VAL A 361 27.64 -38.26 -24.23
N GLY A 362 26.90 -37.21 -23.83
CA GLY A 362 26.54 -36.11 -24.74
C GLY A 362 27.76 -35.40 -25.34
N THR A 363 28.84 -35.29 -24.57
CA THR A 363 30.12 -34.70 -25.01
C THR A 363 30.85 -35.63 -25.98
N ALA A 364 30.97 -36.92 -25.66
CA ALA A 364 31.60 -37.91 -26.53
C ALA A 364 30.84 -38.08 -27.87
N LEU A 365 29.50 -38.05 -27.84
CA LEU A 365 28.67 -38.04 -29.05
C LEU A 365 28.93 -36.82 -29.91
N ASN A 366 29.06 -35.62 -29.33
CA ASN A 366 29.38 -34.42 -30.11
C ASN A 366 30.70 -34.59 -30.87
N ILE A 367 31.73 -35.11 -30.21
CA ILE A 367 33.05 -35.35 -30.84
C ILE A 367 32.92 -36.34 -32.01
N MET A 368 32.18 -37.45 -31.83
CA MET A 368 32.01 -38.42 -32.91
C MET A 368 31.13 -37.92 -34.06
N ILE A 369 30.13 -37.08 -33.79
CA ILE A 369 29.33 -36.40 -34.83
C ILE A 369 30.23 -35.48 -35.66
N ASP A 370 31.14 -34.75 -35.00
CA ASP A 370 32.10 -33.88 -35.68
C ASP A 370 33.02 -34.73 -36.58
N HIS A 371 33.58 -35.84 -36.08
CA HIS A 371 34.39 -36.78 -36.90
C HIS A 371 33.62 -37.35 -38.09
N ALA A 372 32.37 -37.76 -37.91
CA ALA A 372 31.52 -38.30 -38.98
C ALA A 372 31.34 -37.31 -40.14
N GLY A 373 31.29 -36.01 -39.82
CA GLY A 373 31.15 -34.92 -40.80
C GLY A 373 32.41 -34.64 -41.64
N LEU A 374 33.57 -35.14 -41.21
CA LEU A 374 34.87 -34.91 -41.88
C LEU A 374 35.21 -35.99 -42.92
N PHE A 375 34.58 -37.18 -42.86
CA PHE A 375 34.78 -38.24 -43.86
C PHE A 375 34.18 -37.88 -45.23
N SER A 376 34.76 -38.44 -46.31
CA SER A 376 34.25 -38.31 -47.68
C SER A 376 34.18 -39.70 -48.35
N PRO A 377 32.98 -40.24 -48.63
CA PRO A 377 31.67 -39.66 -48.34
C PRO A 377 31.41 -39.53 -46.84
N LYS A 378 30.54 -38.57 -46.46
CA LYS A 378 30.16 -38.34 -45.05
C LYS A 378 29.48 -39.58 -44.49
N ILE A 379 29.78 -39.88 -43.23
CA ILE A 379 29.09 -40.94 -42.49
C ILE A 379 27.76 -40.38 -41.97
N ASP A 380 26.68 -41.14 -42.13
CA ASP A 380 25.38 -40.78 -41.58
C ASP A 380 25.42 -40.80 -40.04
N ALA A 381 25.30 -39.63 -39.42
CA ALA A 381 25.33 -39.43 -37.98
C ALA A 381 23.94 -39.14 -37.39
N THR A 382 22.86 -39.34 -38.14
CA THR A 382 21.49 -38.98 -37.72
C THR A 382 21.12 -39.60 -36.37
N ALA A 383 21.36 -40.90 -36.18
CA ALA A 383 21.08 -41.58 -34.92
C ALA A 383 21.94 -41.07 -33.73
N LEU A 384 23.19 -40.63 -33.99
CA LEU A 384 24.04 -40.01 -32.95
C LEU A 384 23.50 -38.63 -32.54
N ILE A 385 23.04 -37.84 -33.51
CA ILE A 385 22.45 -36.50 -33.28
C ILE A 385 21.16 -36.62 -32.48
N ASP A 386 20.28 -37.54 -32.86
CA ASP A 386 19.00 -37.77 -32.20
C ASP A 386 19.20 -38.23 -30.76
N PHE A 387 20.10 -39.18 -30.53
CA PHE A 387 20.38 -39.66 -29.17
C PHE A 387 21.02 -38.58 -28.29
N ARG A 388 21.91 -37.75 -28.86
CA ARG A 388 22.44 -36.57 -28.14
C ARG A 388 21.33 -35.58 -27.76
N ALA A 389 20.35 -35.35 -28.64
CA ALA A 389 19.20 -34.49 -28.33
C ALA A 389 18.36 -35.07 -27.19
N ILE A 390 18.14 -36.40 -27.17
CA ILE A 390 17.46 -37.11 -26.08
C ILE A 390 18.22 -36.90 -24.75
N LEU A 391 19.53 -37.14 -24.73
CA LEU A 391 20.35 -36.96 -23.52
C LEU A 391 20.32 -35.53 -23.00
N ARG A 392 20.32 -34.53 -23.90
CA ARG A 392 20.16 -33.13 -23.51
C ARG A 392 18.81 -32.86 -22.85
N GLY A 393 17.72 -33.41 -23.38
CA GLY A 393 16.39 -33.30 -22.78
C GLY A 393 16.34 -33.95 -21.39
N ARG A 394 16.91 -35.16 -21.25
CA ARG A 394 17.04 -35.86 -19.96
C ARG A 394 17.81 -35.01 -18.94
N TYR A 395 18.97 -34.48 -19.33
CA TYR A 395 19.79 -33.64 -18.47
C TYR A 395 19.03 -32.39 -17.99
N GLN A 396 18.35 -31.69 -18.90
CA GLN A 396 17.60 -30.47 -18.56
C GLN A 396 16.46 -30.75 -17.57
N GLN A 397 15.73 -31.86 -17.74
CA GLN A 397 14.64 -32.21 -16.84
C GLN A 397 15.17 -32.61 -15.46
N LEU A 398 16.19 -33.46 -15.37
CA LEU A 398 16.80 -33.85 -14.09
C LEU A 398 17.40 -32.64 -13.36
N GLN A 399 18.00 -31.69 -14.09
CA GLN A 399 18.51 -30.45 -13.51
C GLN A 399 17.40 -29.54 -12.98
N LYS A 400 16.22 -29.55 -13.60
CA LYS A 400 15.04 -28.78 -13.16
C LYS A 400 14.40 -29.42 -11.92
N LEU A 401 14.54 -30.74 -11.75
CA LEU A 401 13.95 -31.60 -10.72
C LEU A 401 12.40 -31.67 -10.73
N LEU A 402 11.72 -30.53 -10.88
CA LEU A 402 10.26 -30.43 -10.85
C LEU A 402 9.67 -30.25 -12.26
N PRO A 403 8.55 -30.91 -12.58
CA PRO A 403 7.77 -31.81 -11.69
C PRO A 403 8.45 -33.18 -11.51
N LEU A 404 8.21 -33.82 -10.35
CA LEU A 404 8.87 -35.08 -10.00
C LEU A 404 8.44 -36.24 -10.91
N ASP A 405 7.20 -36.26 -11.40
CA ASP A 405 6.75 -37.33 -12.31
C ASP A 405 7.56 -37.37 -13.60
N ASP A 406 7.87 -36.20 -14.18
CA ASP A 406 8.74 -36.10 -15.35
C ASP A 406 10.16 -36.56 -15.02
N THR A 407 10.70 -36.16 -13.86
CA THR A 407 12.03 -36.58 -13.39
C THR A 407 12.12 -38.09 -13.23
N ARG A 408 11.10 -38.71 -12.64
CA ARG A 408 10.99 -40.16 -12.47
C ARG A 408 10.90 -40.89 -13.80
N ALA A 409 10.09 -40.38 -14.73
CA ALA A 409 10.03 -40.92 -16.08
C ALA A 409 11.40 -40.88 -16.79
N ILE A 410 12.16 -39.79 -16.58
CA ILE A 410 13.52 -39.71 -17.10
C ILE A 410 14.47 -40.71 -16.41
N LEU A 411 14.42 -40.85 -15.08
CA LEU A 411 15.26 -41.81 -14.34
C LEU A 411 15.02 -43.25 -14.81
N GLY A 412 13.76 -43.64 -14.98
CA GLY A 412 13.38 -44.95 -15.50
C GLY A 412 13.85 -45.23 -16.93
N ALA A 413 14.08 -44.18 -17.74
CA ALA A 413 14.58 -44.29 -19.11
C ALA A 413 16.07 -43.91 -19.26
N ALA A 414 16.76 -43.47 -18.19
CA ALA A 414 18.07 -42.85 -18.27
C ALA A 414 19.15 -43.82 -18.79
N HIS A 415 19.03 -45.10 -18.44
CA HIS A 415 19.91 -46.19 -18.84
C HIS A 415 19.57 -46.75 -20.24
N THR A 416 18.48 -46.30 -20.87
CA THR A 416 18.10 -46.73 -22.21
C THR A 416 18.92 -45.95 -23.25
N VAL A 417 19.72 -46.70 -24.01
CA VAL A 417 20.54 -46.20 -25.13
C VAL A 417 19.84 -46.55 -26.45
N SER A 418 19.78 -45.59 -27.38
CA SER A 418 19.25 -45.83 -28.73
C SER A 418 20.12 -46.84 -29.51
N ASP A 419 19.58 -47.45 -30.57
CA ASP A 419 20.43 -48.27 -31.45
C ASP A 419 21.42 -47.39 -32.22
N LEU A 420 22.68 -47.43 -31.78
CA LEU A 420 23.80 -46.72 -32.39
C LEU A 420 24.75 -47.67 -33.15
N GLY A 421 24.40 -48.95 -33.29
CA GLY A 421 25.26 -49.96 -33.91
C GLY A 421 25.72 -49.57 -35.32
N PRO A 422 24.79 -49.29 -36.26
CA PRO A 422 25.14 -48.95 -37.64
C PRO A 422 26.10 -47.75 -37.80
N PRO A 423 25.85 -46.56 -37.19
CA PRO A 423 26.78 -45.44 -37.33
C PRO A 423 28.12 -45.68 -36.62
N LEU A 424 28.16 -46.38 -35.48
CA LEU A 424 29.41 -46.67 -34.78
C LEU A 424 30.28 -47.69 -35.54
N THR A 425 29.68 -48.71 -36.14
CA THR A 425 30.41 -49.65 -37.02
C THR A 425 30.93 -48.97 -38.28
N ALA A 426 30.14 -48.07 -38.88
CA ALA A 426 30.60 -47.28 -40.03
C ALA A 426 31.79 -46.39 -39.67
N LEU A 427 31.75 -45.73 -38.50
CA LEU A 427 32.87 -44.95 -37.96
C LEU A 427 34.10 -45.82 -37.70
N GLU A 428 33.94 -46.98 -37.08
CA GLU A 428 35.05 -47.91 -36.80
C GLU A 428 35.75 -48.38 -38.09
N ILE A 429 34.98 -48.79 -39.11
CA ILE A 429 35.51 -49.20 -40.41
C ILE A 429 36.24 -48.03 -41.09
N ALA A 430 35.62 -46.84 -41.08
CA ALA A 430 36.20 -45.66 -41.71
C ALA A 430 37.48 -45.19 -41.02
N ILE A 431 37.55 -45.25 -39.69
CA ILE A 431 38.75 -44.93 -38.90
C ILE A 431 39.85 -45.98 -39.16
N ALA A 432 39.50 -47.27 -39.17
CA ALA A 432 40.46 -48.35 -39.42
C ALA A 432 41.09 -48.28 -40.83
N ALA A 433 40.32 -47.84 -41.83
CA ALA A 433 40.76 -47.67 -43.21
C ALA A 433 41.75 -46.48 -43.41
N ILE A 434 41.90 -45.60 -42.41
CA ILE A 434 42.89 -44.52 -42.47
C ILE A 434 44.30 -45.14 -42.40
N PRO A 435 45.22 -44.85 -43.35
CA PRO A 435 46.59 -45.34 -43.28
C PRO A 435 47.27 -44.92 -41.98
N GLU A 436 48.18 -45.76 -41.47
CA GLU A 436 48.99 -45.39 -40.30
C GLU A 436 49.75 -44.09 -40.58
N PRO A 437 49.61 -43.07 -39.73
CA PRO A 437 50.27 -41.80 -39.95
C PRO A 437 51.79 -41.99 -39.87
N SER A 438 52.53 -41.31 -40.76
CA SER A 438 53.97 -41.16 -40.57
C SER A 438 54.26 -40.47 -39.22
N LYS A 439 55.48 -40.60 -38.69
CA LYS A 439 55.86 -39.88 -37.46
C LYS A 439 55.63 -38.35 -37.58
N GLN A 440 55.77 -37.80 -38.79
CA GLN A 440 55.51 -36.40 -39.07
C GLN A 440 54.00 -36.09 -39.13
N ASP A 441 53.20 -36.96 -39.75
CA ASP A 441 51.74 -36.81 -39.79
C ASP A 441 51.14 -36.86 -38.37
N ALA A 442 51.58 -37.82 -37.55
CA ALA A 442 51.13 -37.95 -36.16
C ALA A 442 51.51 -36.73 -35.32
N ALA A 443 52.73 -36.17 -35.52
CA ALA A 443 53.15 -34.95 -34.87
C ALA A 443 52.32 -33.73 -35.33
N ARG A 444 51.95 -33.66 -36.61
CA ARG A 444 51.09 -32.59 -37.16
C ARG A 444 49.68 -32.65 -36.59
N ASP A 445 49.06 -33.82 -36.62
CA ASP A 445 47.70 -34.05 -36.12
C ASP A 445 47.62 -33.75 -34.61
N PHE A 446 48.64 -34.16 -33.85
CA PHE A 446 48.78 -33.83 -32.43
C PHE A 446 48.80 -32.31 -32.19
N LEU A 447 49.61 -31.55 -32.93
CA LEU A 447 49.69 -30.09 -32.75
C LEU A 447 48.39 -29.38 -33.14
N VAL A 448 47.69 -29.86 -34.17
CA VAL A 448 46.38 -29.31 -34.58
C VAL A 448 45.34 -29.56 -33.49
N LEU A 449 45.24 -30.78 -32.99
CA LEU A 449 44.29 -31.16 -31.96
C LEU A 449 44.60 -30.47 -30.62
N ALA A 450 45.87 -30.43 -30.22
CA ALA A 450 46.31 -29.74 -29.01
C ALA A 450 45.98 -28.24 -29.09
N GLN A 451 46.14 -27.61 -30.27
CA GLN A 451 45.73 -26.22 -30.48
C GLN A 451 44.21 -26.05 -30.28
N GLU A 452 43.40 -26.90 -30.89
CA GLU A 452 41.94 -26.84 -30.76
C GLU A 452 41.50 -26.97 -29.29
N ARG A 453 42.00 -27.98 -28.57
CA ARG A 453 41.68 -28.17 -27.15
C ARG A 453 42.19 -27.02 -26.28
N LEU A 454 43.35 -26.45 -26.61
CA LEU A 454 43.89 -25.27 -25.92
C LEU A 454 43.01 -24.03 -26.13
N GLU A 455 42.49 -23.83 -27.35
CA GLU A 455 41.54 -22.75 -27.65
C GLU A 455 40.21 -22.93 -26.92
N HIS A 456 39.67 -24.16 -26.86
CA HIS A 456 38.48 -24.47 -26.07
C HIS A 456 38.68 -24.18 -24.58
N TYR A 457 39.81 -24.61 -24.01
CA TYR A 457 40.19 -24.29 -22.62
C TYR A 457 40.26 -22.78 -22.39
N ARG A 458 40.98 -22.05 -23.26
CA ARG A 458 41.10 -20.58 -23.17
C ARG A 458 39.73 -19.91 -23.20
N SER A 459 38.84 -20.34 -24.10
CA SER A 459 37.46 -19.83 -24.22
C SER A 459 36.62 -20.11 -22.97
N ALA A 460 36.67 -21.34 -22.45
CA ALA A 460 35.95 -21.72 -21.23
C ALA A 460 36.46 -20.95 -20.00
N ARG A 461 37.79 -20.84 -19.85
CA ARG A 461 38.42 -20.05 -18.79
C ARG A 461 37.97 -18.58 -18.83
N LEU A 462 37.96 -17.97 -20.02
CA LEU A 462 37.50 -16.59 -20.18
C LEU A 462 36.04 -16.42 -19.75
N LYS A 463 35.16 -17.37 -20.10
CA LYS A 463 33.76 -17.36 -19.66
C LYS A 463 33.61 -17.50 -18.15
N VAL A 464 34.38 -18.36 -17.50
CA VAL A 464 34.38 -18.49 -16.02
C VAL A 464 34.84 -17.20 -15.36
N VAL A 465 35.94 -16.61 -15.84
CA VAL A 465 36.46 -15.33 -15.31
C VAL A 465 35.43 -14.22 -15.48
N ALA A 466 34.82 -14.09 -16.66
CA ALA A 466 33.77 -13.10 -16.92
C ALA A 466 32.52 -13.35 -16.06
N GLY A 467 32.10 -14.61 -15.91
CA GLY A 467 30.97 -15.02 -15.07
C GLY A 467 31.19 -14.68 -13.60
N ARG A 468 32.38 -14.99 -13.05
CA ARG A 468 32.76 -14.65 -11.66
C ARG A 468 32.73 -13.15 -11.43
N LEU A 469 33.36 -12.39 -12.32
CA LEU A 469 33.36 -10.93 -12.25
C LEU A 469 31.93 -10.35 -12.30
N ARG A 470 31.05 -10.93 -13.14
CA ARG A 470 29.65 -10.52 -13.23
C ARG A 470 28.87 -10.83 -11.95
N ALA A 471 29.02 -12.04 -11.40
CA ALA A 471 28.36 -12.45 -10.15
C ALA A 471 28.83 -11.62 -8.95
N GLU A 472 30.14 -11.38 -8.85
CA GLU A 472 30.73 -10.51 -7.83
C GLU A 472 30.17 -9.09 -7.94
N ARG A 473 30.25 -8.46 -9.13
CA ARG A 473 29.70 -7.11 -9.36
C ARG A 473 28.22 -7.03 -9.03
N ALA A 474 27.40 -7.98 -9.46
CA ALA A 474 25.97 -7.99 -9.17
C ALA A 474 25.70 -8.07 -7.66
N THR A 475 26.45 -8.91 -6.96
CA THR A 475 26.36 -9.06 -5.50
C THR A 475 26.80 -7.79 -4.78
N THR A 476 27.92 -7.17 -5.20
CA THR A 476 28.40 -5.91 -4.66
C THR A 476 27.38 -4.79 -4.85
N VAL A 477 26.82 -4.63 -6.06
CA VAL A 477 25.80 -3.60 -6.34
C VAL A 477 24.57 -3.81 -5.47
N PHE A 478 24.08 -5.04 -5.35
CA PHE A 478 22.93 -5.35 -4.50
C PHE A 478 23.21 -5.02 -3.02
N ASN A 479 24.37 -5.44 -2.50
CA ASN A 479 24.74 -5.19 -1.11
C ASN A 479 24.94 -3.70 -0.83
N THR A 480 25.67 -2.99 -1.69
CA THR A 480 25.89 -1.54 -1.55
C THR A 480 24.57 -0.77 -1.61
N TYR A 481 23.68 -1.12 -2.55
CA TYR A 481 22.34 -0.54 -2.61
C TYR A 481 21.60 -0.75 -1.30
N GLY A 482 21.54 -2.00 -0.80
CA GLY A 482 20.92 -2.35 0.48
C GLY A 482 21.47 -1.52 1.64
N THR A 483 22.79 -1.45 1.81
CA THR A 483 23.43 -0.67 2.88
C THR A 483 23.07 0.82 2.80
N VAL A 484 23.17 1.44 1.62
CA VAL A 484 22.90 2.87 1.45
C VAL A 484 21.42 3.17 1.66
N THR A 485 20.52 2.35 1.12
CA THR A 485 19.08 2.54 1.30
C THR A 485 18.65 2.36 2.75
N THR A 486 19.18 1.36 3.45
CA THR A 486 18.87 1.12 4.86
C THR A 486 19.35 2.30 5.72
N ALA A 487 20.57 2.78 5.51
CA ALA A 487 21.10 3.92 6.26
C ALA A 487 20.28 5.22 6.00
N ALA A 488 19.84 5.44 4.76
CA ALA A 488 18.98 6.58 4.42
C ALA A 488 17.59 6.46 5.08
N LEU A 489 16.98 5.27 5.04
CA LEU A 489 15.71 4.98 5.69
C LEU A 489 15.79 5.15 7.21
N GLU A 490 16.84 4.61 7.84
CA GLU A 490 17.11 4.77 9.28
C GLU A 490 17.16 6.24 9.68
N LYS A 491 17.83 7.07 8.88
CA LYS A 491 17.87 8.51 9.11
C LYS A 491 16.48 9.15 9.02
N ILE A 492 15.71 8.85 7.97
CA ILE A 492 14.34 9.37 7.80
C ILE A 492 13.47 8.96 8.99
N TYR A 493 13.49 7.69 9.38
CA TYR A 493 12.70 7.20 10.51
C TYR A 493 13.13 7.86 11.82
N LYS A 494 14.42 8.15 12.02
CA LYS A 494 14.89 8.85 13.22
C LYS A 494 14.42 10.30 13.29
N ASP A 495 14.42 11.00 12.16
CA ASP A 495 13.92 12.37 12.06
C ASP A 495 12.40 12.41 12.33
N VAL A 496 11.66 11.46 11.74
CA VAL A 496 10.21 11.30 11.95
C VAL A 496 9.89 10.91 13.39
N GLU A 497 10.63 9.97 13.99
CA GLU A 497 10.48 9.56 15.39
C GLU A 497 10.60 10.75 16.35
N THR A 498 11.59 11.60 16.11
CA THR A 498 11.84 12.79 16.94
C THR A 498 10.67 13.78 16.85
N ALA A 499 10.18 14.06 15.65
CA ALA A 499 9.03 14.94 15.43
C ALA A 499 7.75 14.33 16.02
N PHE A 500 7.50 13.04 15.78
CA PHE A 500 6.37 12.29 16.31
C PHE A 500 6.31 12.37 17.83
N ALA A 501 7.41 12.04 18.52
CA ALA A 501 7.47 12.09 19.98
C ALA A 501 7.29 13.52 20.51
N SER A 502 7.75 14.54 19.79
CA SER A 502 7.51 15.94 20.15
C SER A 502 6.04 16.32 20.03
N TYR A 503 5.36 15.90 18.97
CA TYR A 503 3.95 16.22 18.73
C TYR A 503 3.05 15.50 19.72
N TYR A 504 3.33 14.22 19.99
CA TYR A 504 2.55 13.44 20.94
C TYR A 504 2.67 13.98 22.37
N ARG A 505 3.87 14.35 22.82
CA ARG A 505 4.07 15.03 24.11
C ARG A 505 3.28 16.32 24.23
N LYS A 506 3.18 17.09 23.14
CA LYS A 506 2.43 18.36 23.13
C LYS A 506 0.92 18.14 23.30
N ILE A 507 0.37 17.05 22.76
CA ILE A 507 -1.08 16.77 22.88
C ILE A 507 -1.45 16.09 24.21
N ASN A 508 -0.48 15.42 24.85
CA ASN A 508 -0.64 14.67 26.10
C ASN A 508 0.28 15.21 27.22
N GLU A 509 0.52 16.52 27.26
CA GLU A 509 1.50 17.12 28.20
C GLU A 509 1.16 16.84 29.68
N ASP A 510 -0.14 16.74 29.99
CA ASP A 510 -0.62 16.49 31.35
C ASP A 510 -0.35 15.04 31.82
N ASP A 511 -0.26 14.08 30.89
CA ASP A 511 -0.17 12.65 31.19
C ASP A 511 1.22 12.05 30.90
N GLU A 512 1.85 12.48 29.79
CA GLU A 512 3.01 11.80 29.19
C GLU A 512 4.09 12.78 28.68
N ASN A 513 4.44 13.81 29.46
CA ASN A 513 5.44 14.81 29.06
C ASN A 513 6.88 14.26 28.80
N THR A 514 7.21 13.06 29.29
CA THR A 514 8.48 12.36 29.06
C THR A 514 8.40 11.29 27.97
N PHE A 515 7.29 11.22 27.22
CA PHE A 515 7.08 10.20 26.19
C PHE A 515 8.23 10.12 25.18
N THR A 516 8.59 8.89 24.85
CA THR A 516 9.56 8.56 23.79
C THR A 516 9.01 7.47 22.89
N ALA A 517 9.52 7.40 21.67
CA ALA A 517 9.13 6.43 20.68
C ALA A 517 10.36 5.80 20.03
N LYS A 518 10.20 4.60 19.51
CA LYS A 518 11.21 3.85 18.75
C LYS A 518 10.62 3.34 17.45
N LEU A 519 11.08 3.92 16.35
CA LEU A 519 10.87 3.40 15.00
C LEU A 519 12.10 2.55 14.64
N MET A 520 11.92 1.24 14.59
CA MET A 520 12.99 0.26 14.37
C MET A 520 12.88 -0.32 12.97
N PRO A 521 13.50 0.30 11.96
CA PRO A 521 13.52 -0.25 10.61
C PRO A 521 14.36 -1.53 10.56
N SER A 522 13.87 -2.50 9.82
CA SER A 522 14.64 -3.66 9.36
C SER A 522 14.20 -4.00 7.94
N ILE A 523 14.86 -4.96 7.29
CA ILE A 523 14.61 -5.28 5.88
C ILE A 523 13.12 -5.62 5.65
N GLY A 524 12.38 -4.70 5.05
CA GLY A 524 10.96 -4.84 4.75
C GLY A 524 10.02 -4.84 5.97
N LYS A 525 10.48 -4.39 7.15
CA LYS A 525 9.67 -4.31 8.37
C LYS A 525 9.96 -3.01 9.12
N LEU A 526 8.94 -2.46 9.78
CA LEU A 526 9.05 -1.29 10.65
C LEU A 526 8.48 -1.61 12.03
N GLY A 527 9.37 -1.89 12.97
CA GLY A 527 9.02 -1.95 14.39
C GLY A 527 8.59 -0.58 14.87
N PHE A 528 7.56 -0.52 15.71
CA PHE A 528 7.05 0.73 16.27
C PHE A 528 6.66 0.44 17.70
N ASP A 529 7.50 0.90 18.61
CA ASP A 529 7.26 0.82 20.04
C ASP A 529 7.25 2.22 20.64
N VAL A 530 6.44 2.40 21.68
CA VAL A 530 6.22 3.66 22.37
C VAL A 530 6.41 3.44 23.87
N ASP A 531 6.95 4.44 24.55
CA ASP A 531 7.08 4.39 26.00
C ASP A 531 5.70 4.38 26.67
N PHE A 532 5.60 3.69 27.81
CA PHE A 532 4.40 3.73 28.65
C PHE A 532 4.78 4.14 30.07
N TYR A 533 4.56 5.41 30.41
CA TYR A 533 4.85 6.00 31.74
C TYR A 533 6.26 5.68 32.28
N GLY A 534 7.27 5.68 31.41
CA GLY A 534 8.67 5.38 31.75
C GLY A 534 8.94 3.92 32.11
N ARG A 535 7.99 3.00 31.86
CA ARG A 535 8.09 1.58 32.24
C ARG A 535 8.60 0.67 31.13
N GLY A 536 9.04 1.26 30.01
CA GLY A 536 9.55 0.51 28.87
C GLY A 536 8.80 0.83 27.59
N HIS A 537 9.31 0.27 26.49
CA HIS A 537 8.78 0.49 25.16
C HIS A 537 7.97 -0.72 24.72
N PHE A 538 6.75 -0.47 24.26
CA PHE A 538 5.81 -1.51 23.85
C PHE A 538 5.10 -1.11 22.56
N PRO A 539 4.56 -2.07 21.79
CA PRO A 539 3.70 -1.74 20.66
C PRO A 539 2.54 -0.83 21.09
N PRO A 540 2.15 0.18 20.28
CA PRO A 540 1.07 1.12 20.64
C PRO A 540 -0.24 0.46 21.08
N GLY A 541 -0.57 -0.69 20.47
CA GLY A 541 -1.76 -1.48 20.81
C GLY A 541 -1.72 -2.23 22.14
N ALA A 542 -0.58 -2.23 22.85
CA ALA A 542 -0.41 -3.06 24.05
C ALA A 542 -1.06 -2.44 25.31
N TYR A 543 -0.74 -1.19 25.62
CA TYR A 543 -1.15 -0.55 26.90
C TYR A 543 -1.84 0.80 26.75
N HIS A 544 -1.78 1.43 25.58
CA HIS A 544 -2.43 2.72 25.34
C HIS A 544 -3.88 2.53 24.93
N SER A 545 -4.76 3.42 25.40
CA SER A 545 -6.18 3.40 25.00
C SER A 545 -6.35 3.82 23.54
N GLU A 546 -7.53 3.56 22.98
CA GLU A 546 -7.85 3.93 21.61
C GLU A 546 -7.68 5.43 21.32
N GLY A 547 -8.03 6.29 22.29
CA GLY A 547 -7.79 7.74 22.20
C GLY A 547 -6.31 8.09 22.02
N HIS A 548 -5.44 7.47 22.80
CA HIS A 548 -3.99 7.66 22.65
C HIS A 548 -3.51 7.12 21.30
N GLN A 549 -4.02 5.97 20.84
CA GLN A 549 -3.65 5.39 19.54
C GLN A 549 -4.07 6.28 18.35
N ASP A 550 -5.29 6.84 18.38
CA ASP A 550 -5.76 7.79 17.36
C ASP A 550 -4.89 9.07 17.38
N GLY A 551 -4.54 9.57 18.56
CA GLY A 551 -3.59 10.68 18.74
C GLY A 551 -2.20 10.38 18.19
N MET A 552 -1.67 9.17 18.46
CA MET A 552 -0.39 8.72 17.90
C MET A 552 -0.42 8.67 16.38
N GLY A 553 -1.50 8.14 15.79
CA GLY A 553 -1.66 8.10 14.35
C GLY A 553 -1.62 9.49 13.73
N LEU A 554 -2.30 10.47 14.35
CA LEU A 554 -2.34 11.84 13.85
C LEU A 554 -0.95 12.48 13.93
N CYS A 555 -0.27 12.33 15.07
CA CYS A 555 1.08 12.85 15.26
C CYS A 555 2.08 12.21 14.28
N LEU A 556 1.97 10.91 14.02
CA LEU A 556 2.84 10.20 13.07
C LEU A 556 2.61 10.69 11.64
N TYR A 557 1.34 10.82 11.23
CA TYR A 557 0.98 11.39 9.94
C TYR A 557 1.54 12.81 9.77
N LEU A 558 1.33 13.70 10.75
CA LEU A 558 1.82 15.07 10.71
C LEU A 558 3.35 15.13 10.65
N ALA A 559 4.05 14.26 11.40
CA ALA A 559 5.50 14.16 11.37
C ALA A 559 6.01 13.74 9.98
N LEU A 560 5.35 12.76 9.35
CA LEU A 560 5.68 12.29 8.01
C LEU A 560 5.42 13.37 6.95
N MET A 561 4.26 14.04 7.00
CA MET A 561 3.94 15.13 6.07
C MET A 561 4.89 16.31 6.22
N ASN A 562 5.24 16.67 7.45
CA ASN A 562 6.22 17.72 7.71
C ASN A 562 7.61 17.36 7.16
N HIS A 563 8.04 16.10 7.31
CA HIS A 563 9.32 15.64 6.77
C HIS A 563 9.34 15.64 5.24
N LEU A 564 8.27 15.16 4.60
CA LEU A 564 8.18 15.03 3.14
C LEU A 564 8.01 16.38 2.43
N LEU A 565 7.11 17.22 2.95
CA LEU A 565 6.64 18.41 2.26
C LEU A 565 7.16 19.69 2.92
N GLY A 566 7.47 19.67 4.21
CA GLY A 566 7.96 20.83 4.96
C GLY A 566 7.07 22.05 4.77
N THR A 567 7.67 23.16 4.30
CA THR A 567 6.93 24.40 4.01
C THR A 567 5.89 24.26 2.89
N ASN A 568 6.00 23.22 2.06
CA ASN A 568 5.00 22.93 1.04
C ASN A 568 3.77 22.23 1.61
N PHE A 569 3.76 21.73 2.85
CA PHE A 569 2.56 21.14 3.46
C PHE A 569 1.50 22.20 3.76
N THR A 570 0.72 22.60 2.76
CA THR A 570 -0.25 23.72 2.87
C THR A 570 -1.69 23.28 3.06
N PHE A 571 -1.98 21.98 3.03
CA PHE A 571 -3.35 21.47 2.98
C PHE A 571 -3.47 20.03 3.49
N ALA A 572 -4.49 19.75 4.30
CA ALA A 572 -4.89 18.40 4.70
C ALA A 572 -6.41 18.31 4.98
N VAL A 573 -6.99 17.13 4.76
CA VAL A 573 -8.38 16.77 5.07
C VAL A 573 -8.39 15.69 6.14
N LEU A 574 -9.04 15.96 7.27
CA LEU A 574 -9.07 15.08 8.44
C LEU A 574 -10.50 14.57 8.64
N ASP A 575 -10.73 13.30 8.35
CA ASP A 575 -12.06 12.67 8.30
C ASP A 575 -12.35 11.80 9.53
N ASP A 576 -13.11 12.37 10.48
CA ASP A 576 -13.52 11.71 11.73
C ASP A 576 -12.34 11.08 12.50
N VAL A 577 -11.21 11.79 12.54
CA VAL A 577 -9.91 11.29 13.05
C VAL A 577 -9.75 11.18 14.57
N LEU A 578 -10.54 11.92 15.36
CA LEU A 578 -10.30 12.08 16.82
C LEU A 578 -11.54 11.72 17.66
N MET A 579 -12.32 10.76 17.19
CA MET A 579 -13.59 10.38 17.82
C MET A 579 -13.40 9.80 19.23
N SER A 580 -12.35 9.01 19.45
CA SER A 580 -12.06 8.33 20.72
C SER A 580 -11.26 9.18 21.71
N VAL A 581 -10.73 10.33 21.26
CA VAL A 581 -9.90 11.23 22.05
C VAL A 581 -10.77 12.08 22.97
N ASP A 582 -10.32 12.28 24.21
CA ASP A 582 -11.07 13.05 25.19
C ASP A 582 -11.07 14.57 24.90
N ALA A 583 -11.87 15.31 25.66
CA ALA A 583 -12.03 16.75 25.50
C ALA A 583 -10.75 17.54 25.79
N GLY A 584 -9.91 17.08 26.71
CA GLY A 584 -8.68 17.77 27.14
C GLY A 584 -7.62 17.72 26.05
N HIS A 585 -7.29 16.51 25.60
CA HIS A 585 -6.31 16.26 24.55
C HIS A 585 -6.73 16.89 23.23
N ARG A 586 -8.04 16.90 22.91
CA ARG A 586 -8.61 17.59 21.75
C ARG A 586 -8.26 19.09 21.70
N ARG A 587 -8.27 19.80 22.83
CA ARG A 587 -7.85 21.21 22.86
C ARG A 587 -6.36 21.35 22.55
N GLN A 588 -5.54 20.46 23.10
CA GLN A 588 -4.11 20.45 22.81
C GLN A 588 -3.81 20.12 21.35
N VAL A 589 -4.62 19.29 20.69
CA VAL A 589 -4.54 19.08 19.23
C VAL A 589 -4.78 20.40 18.49
N CYS A 590 -5.79 21.19 18.86
CA CYS A 590 -6.02 22.51 18.24
C CYS A 590 -4.79 23.41 18.40
N THR A 591 -4.17 23.42 19.58
CA THR A 591 -2.94 24.16 19.86
C THR A 591 -1.78 23.68 18.99
N LEU A 592 -1.52 22.38 18.93
CA LEU A 592 -0.49 21.77 18.09
C LEU A 592 -0.65 22.19 16.62
N LEU A 593 -1.85 22.08 16.06
CA LEU A 593 -2.10 22.42 14.65
C LEU A 593 -1.84 23.92 14.36
N LYS A 594 -2.25 24.81 15.26
CA LYS A 594 -2.00 26.26 15.10
C LYS A 594 -0.52 26.63 15.22
N GLU A 595 0.18 26.05 16.20
CA GLU A 595 1.57 26.40 16.50
C GLU A 595 2.55 25.77 15.51
N MET A 596 2.38 24.47 15.21
CA MET A 596 3.31 23.71 14.38
C MET A 596 2.98 23.79 12.88
N PHE A 597 1.72 24.04 12.53
CA PHE A 597 1.24 24.05 11.14
C PHE A 597 0.44 25.32 10.77
N PRO A 598 0.95 26.54 11.06
CA PRO A 598 0.20 27.78 10.85
C PRO A 598 -0.10 28.09 9.38
N ASN A 599 0.66 27.51 8.45
CA ASN A 599 0.50 27.73 7.01
C ASN A 599 -0.34 26.64 6.32
N THR A 600 -0.79 25.64 7.06
CA THR A 600 -1.55 24.50 6.58
C THR A 600 -3.05 24.75 6.77
N GLN A 601 -3.83 24.63 5.70
CA GLN A 601 -5.28 24.62 5.78
C GLN A 601 -5.76 23.22 6.14
N PHE A 602 -6.50 23.10 7.25
CA PHE A 602 -7.14 21.86 7.67
C PHE A 602 -8.64 21.90 7.38
N ILE A 603 -9.13 20.89 6.66
CA ILE A 603 -10.56 20.64 6.48
C ILE A 603 -10.94 19.45 7.36
N PHE A 604 -11.89 19.63 8.27
CA PHE A 604 -12.35 18.60 9.18
C PHE A 604 -13.73 18.10 8.77
N THR A 605 -13.96 16.81 8.88
CA THR A 605 -15.30 16.24 9.02
C THR A 605 -15.43 15.61 10.39
N THR A 606 -16.53 15.89 11.09
CA THR A 606 -16.80 15.29 12.39
C THR A 606 -18.28 15.06 12.63
N HIS A 607 -18.64 14.03 13.38
CA HIS A 607 -19.99 13.86 13.92
C HIS A 607 -20.18 14.47 15.32
N ASP A 608 -19.10 14.96 15.94
CA ASP A 608 -19.10 15.45 17.31
C ASP A 608 -19.21 16.99 17.37
N GLU A 609 -20.37 17.49 17.80
CA GLU A 609 -20.62 18.93 17.95
C GLU A 609 -19.76 19.59 19.05
N ILE A 610 -19.39 18.85 20.09
CA ILE A 610 -18.52 19.35 21.16
C ILE A 610 -17.12 19.57 20.58
N TRP A 611 -16.66 18.67 19.71
CA TRP A 611 -15.39 18.86 19.01
C TRP A 611 -15.40 20.12 18.13
N LEU A 612 -16.47 20.36 17.36
CA LEU A 612 -16.62 21.60 16.61
C LEU A 612 -16.58 22.84 17.51
N ARG A 613 -17.24 22.79 18.67
CA ARG A 613 -17.23 23.87 19.66
C ARG A 613 -15.83 24.14 20.20
N HIS A 614 -15.06 23.10 20.51
CA HIS A 614 -13.65 23.26 20.94
C HIS A 614 -12.78 23.87 19.85
N MET A 615 -12.90 23.41 18.59
CA MET A 615 -12.16 24.00 17.48
C MET A 615 -12.46 25.49 17.30
N LYS A 616 -13.72 25.89 17.54
CA LYS A 616 -14.12 27.31 17.53
C LYS A 616 -13.58 28.09 18.73
N SER A 617 -13.71 27.56 19.95
CA SER A 617 -13.25 28.24 21.16
C SER A 617 -11.73 28.44 21.16
N GLU A 618 -11.00 27.46 20.65
CA GLU A 618 -9.54 27.55 20.47
C GLU A 618 -9.13 28.39 19.26
N GLY A 619 -10.09 28.90 18.47
CA GLY A 619 -9.81 29.74 17.30
C GLY A 619 -9.16 29.00 16.12
N LEU A 620 -9.18 27.66 16.11
CA LEU A 620 -8.76 26.84 14.98
C LEU A 620 -9.71 27.04 13.79
N ILE A 621 -11.01 27.08 14.06
CA ILE A 621 -12.07 27.45 13.10
C ILE A 621 -12.54 28.87 13.40
N LYS A 622 -12.39 29.77 12.43
CA LYS A 622 -12.70 31.20 12.60
C LYS A 622 -14.11 31.53 12.12
N GLY A 623 -14.85 32.28 12.94
CA GLY A 623 -16.17 32.81 12.59
C GLY A 623 -17.17 31.72 12.17
N ARG A 624 -17.78 31.91 10.98
CA ARG A 624 -18.76 30.97 10.38
C ARG A 624 -18.12 30.03 9.34
N ASN A 625 -16.82 29.72 9.44
CA ASN A 625 -16.16 28.82 8.49
C ASN A 625 -16.38 27.33 8.81
N PHE A 626 -17.64 26.93 8.90
CA PHE A 626 -18.07 25.56 9.15
C PHE A 626 -19.42 25.33 8.47
N ALA A 627 -19.72 24.10 8.09
CA ALA A 627 -21.06 23.67 7.69
C ALA A 627 -21.63 22.70 8.72
N HIS A 628 -22.90 22.87 9.07
CA HIS A 628 -23.58 21.98 10.01
C HIS A 628 -24.68 21.19 9.29
N PHE A 629 -24.41 19.93 8.96
CA PHE A 629 -25.35 19.05 8.31
C PHE A 629 -26.36 18.45 9.27
N ARG A 630 -27.62 18.54 8.89
CA ARG A 630 -28.77 18.12 9.66
C ARG A 630 -29.19 16.69 9.33
N THR A 631 -29.51 16.48 8.06
CA THR A 631 -30.10 15.25 7.56
C THR A 631 -29.57 14.98 6.16
N TRP A 632 -29.82 13.77 5.69
CA TRP A 632 -29.52 13.35 4.34
C TRP A 632 -30.67 12.51 3.82
N THR A 633 -31.04 12.77 2.56
CA THR A 633 -31.96 11.92 1.80
C THR A 633 -31.37 11.67 0.43
N VAL A 634 -31.82 10.60 -0.23
CA VAL A 634 -31.39 10.30 -1.60
C VAL A 634 -31.82 11.38 -2.60
N ASP A 635 -32.93 12.07 -2.34
CA ASP A 635 -33.49 13.06 -3.25
C ASP A 635 -32.81 14.42 -3.13
N PHE A 636 -32.43 14.84 -1.92
CA PHE A 636 -31.88 16.17 -1.66
C PHE A 636 -30.37 16.16 -1.35
N GLY A 637 -29.82 15.01 -0.93
CA GLY A 637 -28.45 14.92 -0.43
C GLY A 637 -28.31 15.54 0.97
N PRO A 638 -27.12 16.04 1.34
CA PRO A 638 -26.86 16.63 2.65
C PRO A 638 -27.51 18.02 2.77
N THR A 639 -28.28 18.26 3.83
CA THR A 639 -28.91 19.58 4.10
C THR A 639 -28.26 20.28 5.29
N GLU A 640 -28.02 21.59 5.15
CA GLU A 640 -27.35 22.43 6.16
C GLU A 640 -28.36 23.15 7.08
N TRP A 641 -27.97 23.42 8.33
CA TRP A 641 -28.63 24.39 9.20
C TRP A 641 -28.31 25.82 8.77
N ASP A 642 -29.07 26.36 7.80
CA ASP A 642 -29.20 27.81 7.65
C ASP A 642 -30.65 28.22 7.98
N ASP A 643 -30.82 28.94 9.10
CA ASP A 643 -32.10 29.53 9.50
C ASP A 643 -32.75 30.36 8.38
N ARG A 644 -31.97 30.89 7.43
CA ARG A 644 -32.50 31.66 6.29
C ARG A 644 -33.03 30.78 5.18
N ASP A 645 -32.51 29.56 5.04
CA ASP A 645 -32.83 28.65 3.93
C ASP A 645 -34.03 27.77 4.27
N VAL A 646 -34.20 27.36 5.53
CA VAL A 646 -35.34 26.51 5.95
C VAL A 646 -36.70 27.16 5.64
N TRP A 647 -36.84 28.47 5.88
CA TRP A 647 -38.10 29.17 5.56
C TRP A 647 -38.34 29.28 4.05
N ALA A 648 -37.29 29.49 3.26
CA ALA A 648 -37.39 29.51 1.80
C ALA A 648 -37.73 28.12 1.24
N GLU A 649 -37.16 27.07 1.81
CA GLU A 649 -37.44 25.67 1.48
C GLU A 649 -38.89 25.28 1.85
N LEU A 650 -39.36 25.69 3.03
CA LEU A 650 -40.77 25.56 3.43
C LEU A 650 -41.71 26.26 2.43
N GLU A 651 -41.39 27.48 2.03
CA GLU A 651 -42.14 28.21 1.00
C GLU A 651 -42.11 27.49 -0.35
N ALA A 652 -40.98 26.88 -0.74
CA ALA A 652 -40.84 26.11 -1.97
C ALA A 652 -41.66 24.80 -1.98
N HIS A 653 -41.70 24.07 -0.86
CA HIS A 653 -42.56 22.89 -0.72
C HIS A 653 -44.04 23.28 -0.78
N LEU A 654 -44.42 24.37 -0.11
CA LEU A 654 -45.78 24.91 -0.18
C LEU A 654 -46.14 25.39 -1.59
N ALA A 655 -45.20 25.98 -2.33
CA ALA A 655 -45.42 26.36 -3.74
C ALA A 655 -45.75 25.15 -4.62
N LYS A 656 -45.18 23.97 -4.31
CA LYS A 656 -45.42 22.69 -4.99
C LYS A 656 -46.63 21.91 -4.44
N ASN A 657 -47.39 22.47 -3.49
CA ASN A 657 -48.47 21.79 -2.76
C ASN A 657 -48.03 20.53 -1.99
N ASP A 658 -46.75 20.43 -1.62
CA ASP A 658 -46.21 19.32 -0.84
C ASP A 658 -46.26 19.64 0.66
N VAL A 659 -47.46 19.58 1.24
CA VAL A 659 -47.69 19.92 2.66
C VAL A 659 -47.02 18.91 3.59
N ARG A 660 -46.89 17.64 3.17
CA ARG A 660 -46.24 16.59 3.96
C ARG A 660 -44.77 16.89 4.19
N ALA A 661 -44.04 17.23 3.12
CA ALA A 661 -42.64 17.61 3.23
C ALA A 661 -42.47 18.90 4.04
N ALA A 662 -43.33 19.91 3.81
CA ALA A 662 -43.30 21.15 4.56
C ALA A 662 -43.56 20.95 6.07
N ALA A 663 -44.52 20.10 6.42
CA ALA A 663 -44.83 19.78 7.82
C ALA A 663 -43.69 19.06 8.53
N ALA A 664 -43.09 18.06 7.88
CA ALA A 664 -41.92 17.36 8.41
C ALA A 664 -40.73 18.33 8.59
N LEU A 665 -40.46 19.17 7.59
CA LEU A 665 -39.37 20.14 7.63
C LEU A 665 -39.55 21.15 8.79
N LEU A 666 -40.77 21.69 8.95
CA LEU A 666 -41.09 22.62 10.04
C LEU A 666 -40.93 21.96 11.41
N ARG A 667 -41.49 20.75 11.60
CA ARG A 667 -41.38 20.02 12.88
C ARG A 667 -39.92 19.82 13.27
N HIS A 668 -39.14 19.29 12.34
CA HIS A 668 -37.74 19.04 12.60
C HIS A 668 -37.00 20.35 12.86
N TYR A 669 -37.29 21.44 12.13
CA TYR A 669 -36.70 22.75 12.38
C TYR A 669 -36.95 23.20 13.82
N LEU A 670 -38.20 23.11 14.26
CA LEU A 670 -38.59 23.47 15.62
C LEU A 670 -37.89 22.61 16.67
N GLU A 671 -37.63 21.33 16.39
CA GLU A 671 -36.94 20.42 17.34
C GLU A 671 -35.52 20.90 17.64
N HIS A 672 -34.78 21.25 16.59
CA HIS A 672 -33.43 21.79 16.75
C HIS A 672 -33.42 23.18 17.37
N PHE A 673 -34.31 24.06 16.88
CA PHE A 673 -34.47 25.38 17.46
C PHE A 673 -34.74 25.27 18.97
N ALA A 674 -35.65 24.38 19.37
CA ALA A 674 -36.00 24.14 20.76
C ALA A 674 -34.81 23.59 21.56
N LYS A 675 -34.01 22.70 20.97
CA LYS A 675 -32.80 22.16 21.60
C LYS A 675 -31.77 23.25 21.88
N GLU A 676 -31.47 24.08 20.88
CA GLU A 676 -30.54 25.22 21.01
C GLU A 676 -31.09 26.26 22.02
N ALA A 677 -32.39 26.55 21.97
CA ALA A 677 -33.02 27.49 22.90
C ALA A 677 -33.00 26.97 24.35
N CYS A 678 -33.25 25.68 24.56
CA CYS A 678 -33.14 25.06 25.88
C CYS A 678 -31.71 25.16 26.43
N ASP A 679 -30.70 24.86 25.61
CA ASP A 679 -29.29 24.95 26.01
C ASP A 679 -28.92 26.39 26.38
N ARG A 680 -29.12 27.33 25.46
CA ARG A 680 -28.75 28.75 25.62
C ARG A 680 -29.45 29.46 26.76
N LEU A 681 -30.72 29.14 26.99
CA LEU A 681 -31.51 29.75 28.08
C LEU A 681 -31.37 28.99 29.39
N ARG A 682 -30.69 27.83 29.38
CA ARG A 682 -30.62 26.87 30.49
C ARG A 682 -32.02 26.50 30.97
N ALA A 683 -32.89 26.10 30.06
CA ALA A 683 -34.24 25.65 30.35
C ALA A 683 -34.21 24.33 31.13
N ASN A 684 -35.14 24.14 32.05
CA ASN A 684 -35.27 22.88 32.77
C ASN A 684 -35.97 21.87 31.87
N VAL A 685 -35.31 20.75 31.57
CA VAL A 685 -35.86 19.63 30.80
C VAL A 685 -35.72 18.37 31.66
N GLU A 686 -36.67 17.44 31.57
CA GLU A 686 -36.60 16.16 32.26
C GLU A 686 -35.31 15.41 31.85
N PHE A 687 -34.55 14.91 32.82
CA PHE A 687 -33.31 14.21 32.52
C PHE A 687 -33.60 12.85 31.87
N ARG A 688 -33.00 12.60 30.70
CA ARG A 688 -33.00 11.29 30.04
C ARG A 688 -31.58 10.83 29.75
N GLY A 689 -31.25 9.61 30.14
CA GLY A 689 -29.89 9.05 30.01
C GLY A 689 -29.44 8.83 28.57
N ASP A 690 -30.38 8.74 27.62
CA ASP A 690 -30.12 8.61 26.18
C ASP A 690 -30.02 9.95 25.44
N ALA A 691 -30.27 11.07 26.14
CA ALA A 691 -30.35 12.42 25.58
C ALA A 691 -31.31 12.56 24.38
N GLN A 692 -32.31 11.68 24.24
CA GLN A 692 -33.32 11.76 23.19
C GLN A 692 -34.50 12.62 23.64
N PHE A 693 -34.52 13.85 23.14
CA PHE A 693 -35.58 14.82 23.41
C PHE A 693 -36.40 15.08 22.14
N MET A 694 -37.72 15.07 22.28
CA MET A 694 -38.64 15.43 21.20
C MET A 694 -39.07 16.89 21.30
N LEU A 695 -39.73 17.40 20.26
CA LEU A 695 -40.22 18.79 20.25
C LEU A 695 -41.06 19.15 21.48
N GLY A 696 -41.94 18.24 21.89
CA GLY A 696 -42.82 18.42 23.06
C GLY A 696 -42.08 18.45 24.39
N ASP A 697 -40.91 17.82 24.47
CA ASP A 697 -40.04 17.88 25.66
C ASP A 697 -39.29 19.22 25.74
N LEU A 698 -38.96 19.82 24.59
CA LEU A 698 -38.04 20.96 24.51
C LEU A 698 -38.76 22.30 24.37
N LEU A 699 -39.61 22.48 23.34
CA LEU A 699 -40.11 23.81 22.98
C LEU A 699 -40.95 24.45 24.10
N PRO A 700 -41.79 23.70 24.85
CA PRO A 700 -42.50 24.27 25.98
C PRO A 700 -41.57 24.80 27.08
N ASN A 701 -40.50 24.07 27.38
CA ASN A 701 -39.52 24.45 28.40
C ASN A 701 -38.68 25.66 27.96
N ALA A 702 -38.23 25.71 26.71
CA ALA A 702 -37.56 26.88 26.14
C ALA A 702 -38.46 28.13 26.21
N THR A 703 -39.73 27.98 25.81
CA THR A 703 -40.73 29.06 25.79
C THR A 703 -41.01 29.61 27.18
N SER A 704 -41.27 28.72 28.15
CA SER A 704 -41.49 29.14 29.54
C SER A 704 -40.27 29.85 30.10
N THR A 705 -39.08 29.32 29.84
CA THR A 705 -37.82 29.86 30.37
C THR A 705 -37.55 31.27 29.83
N LEU A 706 -37.75 31.53 28.54
CA LEU A 706 -37.58 32.88 28.00
C LEU A 706 -38.56 33.88 28.64
N GLY A 707 -39.84 33.49 28.76
CA GLY A 707 -40.84 34.31 29.44
C GLY A 707 -40.47 34.64 30.89
N ASP A 708 -39.98 33.66 31.64
CA ASP A 708 -39.55 33.87 33.03
C ASP A 708 -38.29 34.75 33.14
N LEU A 709 -37.36 34.62 32.20
CA LEU A 709 -36.17 35.47 32.13
C LEU A 709 -36.51 36.92 31.82
N LEU A 710 -37.45 37.17 30.89
CA LEU A 710 -37.93 38.53 30.58
C LEU A 710 -38.64 39.16 31.79
N LYS A 711 -39.49 38.39 32.50
CA LYS A 711 -40.11 38.84 33.75
C LYS A 711 -39.07 39.17 34.83
N LYS A 712 -38.08 38.30 35.02
CA LYS A 712 -36.97 38.54 35.98
C LYS A 712 -36.17 39.78 35.61
N ALA A 713 -35.85 39.96 34.33
CA ALA A 713 -35.16 41.14 33.84
C ALA A 713 -35.96 42.42 34.11
N LYS A 714 -37.28 42.39 33.89
CA LYS A 714 -38.17 43.52 34.16
C LYS A 714 -38.23 43.88 35.64
N VAL A 715 -38.32 42.89 36.52
CA VAL A 715 -38.27 43.09 37.98
C VAL A 715 -36.91 43.64 38.42
N ALA A 716 -35.82 43.11 37.88
CA ALA A 716 -34.47 43.61 38.13
C ALA A 716 -34.35 45.08 37.69
N ALA A 717 -34.69 45.42 36.44
CA ALA A 717 -34.64 46.79 35.92
C ALA A 717 -35.47 47.77 36.77
N ASN A 718 -36.67 47.36 37.23
CA ASN A 718 -37.48 48.14 38.17
C ASN A 718 -36.76 48.36 39.51
N SER A 719 -36.14 47.34 40.08
CA SER A 719 -35.39 47.46 41.35
C SER A 719 -34.17 48.41 41.26
N TRP A 720 -33.60 48.55 40.07
CA TRP A 720 -32.52 49.50 39.75
C TRP A 720 -33.03 50.88 39.29
N ASN A 721 -34.36 51.10 39.27
CA ASN A 721 -35.02 52.32 38.84
C ASN A 721 -34.72 52.74 37.37
N GLN A 722 -34.51 51.76 36.49
CA GLN A 722 -34.17 51.95 35.08
C GLN A 722 -35.42 51.98 34.18
N LYS A 723 -36.19 53.07 34.21
CA LYS A 723 -37.50 53.17 33.53
C LYS A 723 -37.46 52.87 32.02
N GLU A 724 -36.48 53.40 31.30
CA GLU A 724 -36.31 53.16 29.86
C GLU A 724 -36.05 51.68 29.54
N VAL A 725 -35.29 50.99 30.41
CA VAL A 725 -35.02 49.55 30.26
C VAL A 725 -36.28 48.73 30.54
N VAL A 726 -37.10 49.13 31.51
CA VAL A 726 -38.39 48.49 31.82
C VAL A 726 -39.36 48.60 30.64
N GLU A 727 -39.46 49.77 30.01
CA GLU A 727 -40.28 49.98 28.80
C GLU A 727 -39.79 49.10 27.65
N ARG A 728 -38.47 49.06 27.41
CA ARG A 728 -37.86 48.20 26.38
C ARG A 728 -38.15 46.71 26.64
N ILE A 729 -37.96 46.23 27.86
CA ILE A 729 -38.26 44.83 28.21
C ILE A 729 -39.76 44.54 28.05
N THR A 730 -40.63 45.48 28.41
CA THR A 730 -42.08 45.32 28.26
C THR A 730 -42.46 45.17 26.78
N ALA A 731 -41.87 45.97 25.88
CA ALA A 731 -42.11 45.82 24.44
C ALA A 731 -41.68 44.44 23.92
N ILE A 732 -40.51 43.94 24.34
CA ILE A 732 -40.02 42.60 23.97
C ILE A 732 -40.94 41.51 24.53
N GLU A 733 -41.34 41.62 25.80
CA GLU A 733 -42.24 40.68 26.48
C GLU A 733 -43.60 40.63 25.77
N THR A 734 -44.19 41.78 25.42
CA THR A 734 -45.46 41.84 24.69
C THR A 734 -45.35 41.21 23.30
N ALA A 735 -44.31 41.55 22.53
CA ALA A 735 -44.09 40.95 21.21
C ALA A 735 -43.90 39.43 21.27
N PHE A 736 -43.16 38.94 22.26
CA PHE A 736 -42.98 37.51 22.52
C PHE A 736 -44.30 36.80 22.84
N VAL A 737 -45.12 37.39 23.73
CA VAL A 737 -46.42 36.83 24.11
C VAL A 737 -47.38 36.80 22.92
N GLU A 738 -47.44 37.87 22.11
CA GLU A 738 -48.25 37.90 20.90
C GLU A 738 -47.82 36.85 19.87
N ALA A 739 -46.51 36.68 19.67
CA ALA A 739 -45.98 35.66 18.77
C ALA A 739 -46.30 34.24 19.29
N LYS A 740 -46.20 34.01 20.61
CA LYS A 740 -46.58 32.75 21.26
C LYS A 740 -48.07 32.41 21.09
N VAL A 741 -48.96 33.39 21.21
CA VAL A 741 -50.41 33.15 21.03
C VAL A 741 -50.73 32.75 19.59
N LYS A 742 -50.08 33.39 18.60
CA LYS A 742 -50.30 33.11 17.17
C LYS A 742 -49.94 31.68 16.75
N THR A 743 -49.05 30.99 17.47
CA THR A 743 -48.73 29.58 17.18
C THR A 743 -49.77 28.60 17.72
N GLY A 744 -50.79 29.08 18.45
CA GLY A 744 -51.76 28.21 19.12
C GLY A 744 -51.14 27.45 20.30
N PHE A 745 -50.07 27.97 20.89
CA PHE A 745 -49.29 27.31 21.94
C PHE A 745 -50.13 26.79 23.12
N GLU A 746 -51.21 27.48 23.52
CA GLU A 746 -52.08 27.02 24.62
C GLU A 746 -52.96 25.83 24.22
N ASN A 747 -53.29 25.69 22.93
CA ASN A 747 -54.00 24.53 22.39
C ASN A 747 -53.06 23.33 22.14
N TRP A 748 -51.75 23.53 22.22
CA TRP A 748 -50.73 22.50 21.99
C TRP A 748 -50.75 21.40 23.06
N GLN A 749 -51.08 21.72 24.31
CA GLN A 749 -51.23 20.70 25.36
C GLN A 749 -52.44 19.76 25.12
N ILE A 750 -53.35 20.12 24.21
CA ILE A 750 -54.63 19.43 24.00
C ILE A 750 -54.70 18.79 22.61
N ASN A 751 -53.97 19.31 21.61
CA ASN A 751 -54.12 18.90 20.22
C ASN A 751 -53.13 17.80 19.80
N THR A 752 -53.65 16.58 19.63
CA THR A 752 -52.93 15.36 19.17
C THR A 752 -52.19 15.55 17.85
N ALA A 753 -52.68 16.46 17.00
CA ALA A 753 -52.11 16.79 15.69
C ALA A 753 -50.63 17.20 15.71
N VAL A 754 -50.23 17.88 16.77
CA VAL A 754 -48.86 18.43 16.93
C VAL A 754 -47.90 17.38 17.51
N HIS A 755 -48.44 16.39 18.24
CA HIS A 755 -47.64 15.32 18.84
C HIS A 755 -47.37 14.18 17.84
N PHE A 756 -48.35 13.86 16.98
CA PHE A 756 -48.35 12.66 16.10
C PHE A 756 -48.42 12.93 14.59
N ASN A 757 -47.97 14.11 14.12
CA ASN A 757 -47.73 14.40 12.70
C ASN A 757 -48.98 14.58 11.81
N GLU A 758 -50.13 15.02 12.35
CA GLU A 758 -51.35 15.28 11.55
C GLU A 758 -51.23 16.59 10.74
N TRP A 759 -50.19 17.41 10.93
CA TRP A 759 -49.90 18.54 10.03
C TRP A 759 -49.67 18.11 8.58
N ALA A 760 -49.22 16.87 8.38
CA ALA A 760 -49.03 16.26 7.07
C ALA A 760 -50.35 16.07 6.30
N ASP A 761 -51.50 16.08 6.98
CA ASP A 761 -52.83 15.89 6.40
C ASP A 761 -53.59 17.20 6.20
N LEU A 762 -52.99 18.34 6.56
CA LEU A 762 -53.54 19.67 6.30
C LEU A 762 -53.45 20.03 4.81
N LYS A 763 -54.35 20.92 4.37
CA LYS A 763 -54.23 21.56 3.06
C LYS A 763 -53.29 22.76 3.15
N LYS A 764 -52.78 23.19 2.00
CA LYS A 764 -51.85 24.33 1.91
C LYS A 764 -52.43 25.59 2.56
N GLU A 765 -53.72 25.85 2.36
CA GLU A 765 -54.42 27.02 2.90
C GLU A 765 -54.43 27.03 4.43
N ASP A 766 -54.45 25.86 5.06
CA ASP A 766 -54.48 25.68 6.51
C ASP A 766 -53.07 25.63 7.11
N PHE A 767 -52.08 25.13 6.37
CA PHE A 767 -50.71 24.97 6.86
C PHE A 767 -49.83 26.22 6.66
N ALA A 768 -50.06 27.02 5.60
CA ALA A 768 -49.28 28.25 5.38
C ALA A 768 -49.36 29.26 6.55
N PRO A 769 -50.52 29.49 7.19
CA PRO A 769 -50.61 30.32 8.40
C PRO A 769 -49.78 29.76 9.58
N VAL A 770 -49.70 28.43 9.71
CA VAL A 770 -48.91 27.76 10.76
C VAL A 770 -47.42 28.06 10.58
N VAL A 771 -46.91 27.94 9.35
CA VAL A 771 -45.51 28.27 9.02
C VAL A 771 -45.20 29.74 9.35
N ALA A 772 -46.08 30.67 8.96
CA ALA A 772 -45.89 32.10 9.24
C ALA A 772 -45.90 32.41 10.75
N ALA A 773 -46.79 31.77 11.51
CA ALA A 773 -46.85 31.92 12.97
C ALA A 773 -45.56 31.44 13.64
N PHE A 774 -45.06 30.25 13.28
CA PHE A 774 -43.83 29.71 13.85
C PHE A 774 -42.58 30.50 13.42
N ARG A 775 -42.54 31.07 12.22
CA ARG A 775 -41.45 31.97 11.79
C ARG A 775 -41.35 33.22 12.66
N GLY A 776 -42.50 33.86 12.95
CA GLY A 776 -42.53 35.01 13.87
C GLY A 776 -42.16 34.61 15.30
N PHE A 777 -42.61 33.43 15.74
CA PHE A 777 -42.34 32.92 17.07
C PHE A 777 -40.87 32.60 17.30
N THR A 778 -40.20 31.86 16.42
CA THR A 778 -38.76 31.57 16.61
C THR A 778 -37.92 32.83 16.51
N GLY A 779 -38.33 33.80 15.68
CA GLY A 779 -37.70 35.13 15.60
C GLY A 779 -37.67 35.88 16.93
N SER A 780 -38.68 35.68 17.81
CA SER A 780 -38.75 36.35 19.12
C SER A 780 -37.68 35.90 20.13
N PHE A 781 -36.98 34.79 19.86
CA PHE A 781 -35.84 34.33 20.66
C PHE A 781 -34.51 34.94 20.22
N GLY A 782 -34.50 35.68 19.11
CA GLY A 782 -33.32 36.27 18.50
C GLY A 782 -33.27 37.79 18.63
N CYS A 783 -32.06 38.33 18.54
CA CYS A 783 -31.82 39.76 18.49
C CYS A 783 -32.08 40.32 17.08
N ASP A 784 -32.87 41.39 16.96
CA ASP A 784 -33.14 42.05 15.66
C ASP A 784 -31.88 42.59 14.97
N ALA A 785 -30.82 42.92 15.73
CA ALA A 785 -29.60 43.52 15.19
C ALA A 785 -28.60 42.47 14.65
N CYS A 786 -28.35 41.39 15.39
CA CYS A 786 -27.36 40.37 15.01
C CYS A 786 -27.96 39.03 14.57
N GLY A 787 -29.27 38.85 14.72
CA GLY A 787 -29.98 37.61 14.43
C GLY A 787 -29.59 36.43 15.34
N GLU A 788 -28.78 36.66 16.37
CA GLU A 788 -28.39 35.58 17.29
C GLU A 788 -29.43 35.35 18.37
N MET A 789 -29.65 34.08 18.70
CA MET A 789 -30.51 33.65 19.79
C MET A 789 -29.97 34.14 21.14
N TYR A 790 -30.89 34.61 21.99
CA TYR A 790 -30.58 35.04 23.35
C TYR A 790 -30.00 33.90 24.18
N PHE A 791 -29.06 34.22 25.05
CA PHE A 791 -28.42 33.26 25.96
C PHE A 791 -28.22 33.86 27.35
N VAL A 792 -28.15 33.00 28.36
CA VAL A 792 -27.91 33.41 29.74
C VAL A 792 -26.43 33.35 30.11
N VAL A 793 -25.99 34.26 30.97
CA VAL A 793 -24.61 34.32 31.49
C VAL A 793 -24.66 34.40 33.02
N PRO A 794 -23.74 33.75 33.74
CA PRO A 794 -22.76 32.75 33.28
C PRO A 794 -23.40 31.42 32.86
N ASP A 795 -22.64 30.65 32.07
CA ASP A 795 -23.01 29.33 31.53
C ASP A 795 -23.38 28.32 32.64
N ARG A 796 -22.77 28.45 33.82
CA ARG A 796 -23.07 27.63 35.01
C ARG A 796 -23.23 28.51 36.24
N GLY A 797 -24.02 28.04 37.21
CA GLY A 797 -24.30 28.78 38.44
C GLY A 797 -25.54 29.68 38.34
N LYS A 798 -25.60 30.76 39.13
CA LYS A 798 -26.73 31.70 39.15
C LYS A 798 -26.83 32.40 37.80
N LYS A 799 -28.03 32.54 37.24
CA LYS A 799 -28.25 33.28 35.97
C LYS A 799 -28.22 34.78 36.29
N GLU A 800 -27.26 35.51 35.74
CA GLU A 800 -27.01 36.92 36.07
C GLU A 800 -27.49 37.88 34.97
N ALA A 801 -27.40 37.49 33.69
CA ALA A 801 -27.86 38.31 32.58
C ALA A 801 -28.43 37.47 31.43
N LEU A 802 -29.37 38.07 30.66
CA LEU A 802 -29.84 37.58 29.36
C LEU A 802 -29.24 38.47 28.26
N ARG A 803 -28.49 37.89 27.33
CA ARG A 803 -27.67 38.64 26.36
C ARG A 803 -27.87 38.12 24.94
N CYS A 804 -27.47 38.95 23.97
CA CYS A 804 -27.19 38.54 22.59
C CYS A 804 -25.69 38.73 22.30
N GLY A 805 -25.14 38.10 21.26
CA GLY A 805 -23.70 38.12 21.03
C GLY A 805 -23.13 39.44 20.52
N CYS A 806 -23.95 40.31 19.90
CA CYS A 806 -23.52 41.67 19.57
C CYS A 806 -23.64 42.67 20.73
N GLY A 807 -24.22 42.26 21.87
CA GLY A 807 -24.39 43.10 23.05
C GLY A 807 -25.51 44.15 22.97
N SER A 808 -26.23 44.26 21.85
CA SER A 808 -27.34 45.23 21.69
C SER A 808 -28.48 44.96 22.68
N LEU A 809 -28.72 43.69 23.01
CA LEU A 809 -29.51 43.24 24.15
C LEU A 809 -28.58 42.74 25.25
N ASN A 810 -28.67 43.37 26.43
CA ASN A 810 -28.03 42.96 27.67
C ASN A 810 -28.96 43.30 28.84
N LEU A 811 -29.69 42.29 29.32
CA LEU A 811 -30.67 42.46 30.39
C LEU A 811 -30.13 41.86 31.68
N ASN A 812 -30.01 42.67 32.73
CA ASN A 812 -29.64 42.21 34.05
C ASN A 812 -30.78 41.38 34.67
N LEU A 813 -30.47 40.23 35.27
CA LEU A 813 -31.41 39.34 35.96
C LEU A 813 -31.32 39.45 37.49
N LEU A 814 -30.36 40.23 38.02
CA LEU A 814 -30.14 40.43 39.46
C LEU A 814 -30.85 41.70 39.96
N GLN A 815 -31.63 41.57 41.01
CA GLN A 815 -32.27 42.70 41.68
C GLN A 815 -31.27 43.50 42.51
N LYS A 816 -31.58 44.77 42.76
CA LYS A 816 -30.77 45.65 43.61
C LYS A 816 -30.72 45.08 45.04
N GLY A 817 -29.54 44.62 45.46
CA GLY A 817 -29.30 44.01 46.77
C GLY A 817 -29.38 42.48 46.84
N SER A 818 -29.36 41.79 45.69
CA SER A 818 -29.48 40.31 45.58
C SER A 818 -28.22 39.59 45.09
#